data_AF-A0A078H326-F1
#
_entry.id   AF-A0A078H326-F1
#
_cell.length_a   1.000
_cell.length_b   1.000
_cell.length_c   1.000
_cell.angle_alpha   90.00
_cell.angle_beta   90.00
_cell.angle_gamma   90.00
#
_symmetry.space_group_name_H-M   'P 1'
#
loop_
_entity.id
_entity.type
_entity.pdbx_description
1 polymer ?
#
loop_
_entity_poly.entity_id
_entity_poly.type
_entity_poly.pdbx_seq_one_letter_code
_entity_poly.pdbx_strand_id
1 'polypeptide(L)'
;MAKFLTSLFLICLTFVFTRDVSADDDNREASSSFCFFFMIKLKHTAYIVYLGALPENGYSAPSQHLKLLQELFASNSDTASSLLIRSYSRSFNGFAAYLSLAESMKKEVVFVFPSRTYDLDTTRSWDFVGLGEKAKRESAKESDVIIGVFDSGIWPESESFHDQGFGPPPQRWKGSCKGGRNFTCNNKLIGAMFYPKNSVSARDDDGHGTHTASTAAGNPVQGASFYGLAQGTARGGAPSARVAAYKVCLKDVGCKDVDILAAYDDAIADGVDVISISISREAPNILSNSFAIGSFHAMTRGVVTVGSAGNYGPDQGTVANVFPWMITVAASATDRRFVDRVVLGNGKALTGLSVNPVNFNGTKFPIVYGQNVSRTCPALQASFCAKDCVDRDLVKGKIVLCDEFLANKEAYKAGAVGSIVLDTFTRDVSFVFPFPVSSLSLEDYNSVKSYVKSDENPQAEILRSEEIIDKEAPYVPSFSSRGPSFIIKNLLKPDVSAPGLEILAAYSPEASPSDNPGDKRSVKFSVMSGTSMACPHVAGVAAYVKSFHPDWSPSAIKSAIMTTATPMMNVMKNPDLEFAYGSGHINPTNATDPGLVYELELQDYLKMLCAEGFDPGLLTKISGRNITCSERTEVKDLNYPTMTTFTTALKPFNFVFGLV
;
A
#
# COMPACT_ATOMS: atom_id res chain seq x y z
N MET A 1 8.41 0.80 -67.62
CA MET A 1 8.76 1.98 -68.44
C MET A 1 7.65 2.12 -69.47
N ALA A 2 6.90 3.21 -69.63
CA ALA A 2 7.09 4.64 -69.35
C ALA A 2 5.90 5.19 -68.52
N LYS A 3 6.08 5.89 -67.39
CA LYS A 3 6.56 7.29 -67.15
C LYS A 3 5.65 8.36 -67.78
N PHE A 4 5.17 9.40 -67.09
CA PHE A 4 5.17 9.84 -65.68
C PHE A 4 4.32 11.16 -65.73
N LEU A 5 3.23 11.33 -64.96
CA LEU A 5 2.83 12.66 -64.49
C LEU A 5 2.44 12.64 -63.01
N THR A 6 3.28 13.35 -62.26
CA THR A 6 3.17 13.69 -60.86
C THR A 6 1.76 14.30 -60.69
N SER A 7 1.00 14.04 -59.64
CA SER A 7 1.61 13.90 -58.36
C SER A 7 0.59 13.41 -57.30
N LEU A 8 0.98 12.89 -56.16
CA LEU A 8 2.33 13.06 -55.81
C LEU A 8 3.17 11.88 -56.32
N PHE A 9 2.53 10.70 -56.40
CA PHE A 9 2.52 9.78 -57.53
C PHE A 9 1.97 8.46 -56.98
N LEU A 10 1.00 7.87 -57.67
CA LEU A 10 0.82 6.43 -57.66
C LEU A 10 2.04 5.83 -58.41
N ILE A 11 2.75 4.86 -57.85
CA ILE A 11 3.41 3.85 -58.71
C ILE A 11 2.61 2.57 -58.52
N CYS A 12 1.99 2.17 -59.63
CA CYS A 12 0.68 1.57 -59.72
C CYS A 12 0.45 0.20 -59.07
N LEU A 13 -0.83 0.03 -58.73
CA LEU A 13 -1.54 -1.24 -58.68
C LEU A 13 -1.43 -2.03 -60.00
N THR A 14 -1.51 -3.35 -59.90
CA THR A 14 -2.35 -4.13 -60.82
C THR A 14 -3.35 -4.95 -60.01
N PHE A 15 -4.63 -4.60 -60.18
CA PHE A 15 -5.74 -5.56 -60.13
C PHE A 15 -5.53 -6.55 -61.30
N VAL A 16 -5.41 -7.86 -61.06
CA VAL A 16 -6.50 -8.86 -61.02
C VAL A 16 -7.32 -8.85 -62.31
N PHE A 17 -7.45 -10.01 -62.97
CA PHE A 17 -8.71 -10.63 -63.44
C PHE A 17 -8.36 -12.00 -64.05
N THR A 18 -8.55 -13.09 -63.32
CA THR A 18 -9.67 -14.04 -63.49
C THR A 18 -9.89 -14.54 -64.92
N ARG A 19 -9.78 -15.85 -65.15
CA ARG A 19 -10.98 -16.68 -65.26
C ARG A 19 -10.67 -18.18 -65.31
N ASP A 20 -11.67 -18.90 -64.82
CA ASP A 20 -11.91 -20.34 -64.83
C ASP A 20 -11.46 -21.06 -66.11
N VAL A 21 -11.04 -22.33 -65.97
CA VAL A 21 -11.76 -23.53 -66.44
C VAL A 21 -10.83 -24.76 -66.36
N SER A 22 -11.38 -25.83 -65.79
CA SER A 22 -11.14 -27.27 -66.01
C SER A 22 -9.98 -27.75 -66.93
N ALA A 23 -9.28 -28.76 -66.40
CA ALA A 23 -8.58 -29.89 -67.05
C ALA A 23 -7.10 -29.75 -67.47
N ASP A 24 -6.33 -30.74 -66.98
CA ASP A 24 -5.02 -31.27 -67.35
C ASP A 24 -3.73 -30.41 -67.33
N ASP A 25 -2.73 -31.05 -66.73
CA ASP A 25 -1.28 -31.01 -66.98
C ASP A 25 -0.34 -30.00 -66.28
N ASP A 26 0.90 -30.48 -66.20
CA ASP A 26 2.11 -30.15 -65.44
C ASP A 26 2.53 -28.68 -65.16
N ASN A 27 3.26 -28.57 -64.04
CA ASN A 27 4.42 -27.72 -63.76
C ASN A 27 4.34 -26.28 -63.18
N ARG A 28 5.36 -26.06 -62.33
CA ARG A 28 5.71 -24.91 -61.48
C ARG A 28 6.04 -23.65 -62.30
N GLU A 29 5.74 -22.46 -61.76
CA GLU A 29 6.78 -21.53 -61.28
C GLU A 29 6.20 -20.24 -60.67
N ALA A 30 6.90 -19.74 -59.65
CA ALA A 30 6.61 -18.54 -58.89
C ALA A 30 7.24 -17.30 -59.54
N SER A 31 6.60 -16.14 -59.38
CA SER A 31 7.33 -14.88 -59.28
C SER A 31 6.59 -13.91 -58.39
N SER A 32 7.21 -13.61 -57.24
CA SER A 32 6.82 -12.50 -56.38
C SER A 32 7.64 -11.27 -56.73
N SER A 33 7.00 -10.10 -56.69
CA SER A 33 7.63 -8.95 -56.06
C SER A 33 6.57 -8.00 -55.53
N PHE A 34 6.67 -7.83 -54.22
CA PHE A 34 6.00 -6.84 -53.40
C PHE A 34 6.54 -5.44 -53.71
N CYS A 35 5.66 -4.45 -53.68
CA CYS A 35 6.06 -3.07 -53.36
C CYS A 35 5.08 -2.51 -52.32
N PHE A 36 5.60 -2.22 -51.13
CA PHE A 36 4.87 -1.63 -50.00
C PHE A 36 4.59 -0.15 -50.26
N PHE A 37 3.34 0.27 -50.06
CA PHE A 37 2.92 1.67 -49.97
C PHE A 37 2.60 2.02 -48.52
N PHE A 38 3.20 3.11 -48.00
CA PHE A 38 2.77 3.75 -46.77
C PHE A 38 1.60 4.69 -47.08
N MET A 39 0.41 4.40 -46.52
CA MET A 39 -0.76 5.29 -46.54
C MET A 39 -0.99 5.92 -45.16
N ILE A 40 -1.33 7.22 -45.16
CA ILE A 40 -1.73 8.01 -43.99
C ILE A 40 -2.96 7.36 -43.34
N LYS A 41 -2.78 6.80 -42.14
CA LYS A 41 -3.86 6.18 -41.36
C LYS A 41 -4.85 7.25 -40.88
N LEU A 42 -6.09 7.22 -41.39
CA LEU A 42 -7.25 7.67 -40.62
C LEU A 42 -7.24 6.88 -39.30
N LYS A 43 -6.88 7.53 -38.19
CA LYS A 43 -6.81 6.91 -36.85
C LYS A 43 -8.23 6.56 -36.42
N HIS A 44 -8.66 5.32 -36.69
CA HIS A 44 -9.86 4.81 -36.08
C HIS A 44 -9.60 4.68 -34.58
N THR A 45 -10.45 5.27 -33.74
CA THR A 45 -10.34 5.18 -32.28
C THR A 45 -11.31 4.11 -31.78
N ALA A 46 -10.94 3.38 -30.74
CA ALA A 46 -11.80 2.34 -30.19
C ALA A 46 -12.98 2.98 -29.45
N TYR A 47 -14.20 2.58 -29.77
CA TYR A 47 -15.44 3.00 -29.11
C TYR A 47 -16.16 1.77 -28.57
N ILE A 48 -16.86 1.96 -27.46
CA ILE A 48 -17.77 0.96 -26.88
C ILE A 48 -19.20 1.37 -27.24
N VAL A 49 -19.93 0.46 -27.88
CA VAL A 49 -21.33 0.55 -28.28
C VAL A 49 -22.13 -0.37 -27.36
N TYR A 50 -22.88 0.21 -26.43
CA TYR A 50 -23.70 -0.52 -25.48
C TYR A 50 -25.15 -0.58 -25.96
N LEU A 51 -25.71 -1.79 -26.02
CA LEU A 51 -27.04 -2.10 -26.56
C LEU A 51 -28.04 -2.56 -25.47
N GLY A 52 -27.66 -2.49 -24.19
CA GLY A 52 -28.54 -2.86 -23.07
C GLY A 52 -28.31 -4.28 -22.52
N ALA A 53 -29.32 -4.86 -21.88
CA ALA A 53 -29.26 -6.24 -21.38
C ALA A 53 -29.19 -7.26 -22.52
N LEU A 54 -28.61 -8.44 -22.27
CA LEU A 54 -28.53 -9.51 -23.27
C LEU A 54 -29.94 -10.11 -23.47
N PRO A 55 -30.52 -10.09 -24.68
CA PRO A 55 -31.85 -10.68 -24.93
C PRO A 55 -31.85 -12.19 -24.68
N GLU A 56 -32.88 -12.72 -24.04
CA GLU A 56 -33.02 -14.16 -23.83
C GLU A 56 -33.55 -14.88 -25.09
N ASN A 57 -33.02 -16.08 -25.35
CA ASN A 57 -33.37 -17.04 -26.41
C ASN A 57 -32.94 -16.69 -27.86
N GLY A 58 -32.07 -17.52 -28.44
CA GLY A 58 -31.72 -17.55 -29.86
C GLY A 58 -30.90 -16.36 -30.40
N TYR A 59 -30.60 -15.36 -29.56
CA TYR A 59 -29.86 -14.16 -29.94
C TYR A 59 -28.35 -14.43 -30.04
N SER A 60 -27.84 -14.56 -31.27
CA SER A 60 -26.39 -14.61 -31.53
C SER A 60 -25.82 -13.19 -31.54
N ALA A 61 -25.50 -12.69 -30.34
CA ALA A 61 -24.97 -11.35 -30.14
C ALA A 61 -23.75 -11.02 -31.03
N PRO A 62 -22.74 -11.91 -31.23
CA PRO A 62 -21.64 -11.61 -32.14
C PRO A 62 -22.08 -11.37 -33.59
N SER A 63 -23.03 -12.17 -34.09
CA SER A 63 -23.55 -12.05 -35.47
C SER A 63 -24.37 -10.77 -35.64
N GLN A 64 -25.15 -10.41 -34.62
CA GLN A 64 -25.95 -9.18 -34.57
C GLN A 64 -25.06 -7.93 -34.48
N HIS A 65 -24.00 -7.97 -33.67
CA HIS A 65 -23.02 -6.88 -33.59
C HIS A 65 -22.31 -6.66 -34.91
N LEU A 66 -21.91 -7.75 -35.58
CA LEU A 66 -21.27 -7.68 -36.89
C LEU A 66 -22.22 -7.08 -37.94
N LYS A 67 -23.49 -7.50 -37.93
CA LYS A 67 -24.54 -6.95 -38.80
C LYS A 67 -24.78 -5.47 -38.54
N LEU A 68 -24.84 -5.06 -37.26
CA LEU A 68 -25.01 -3.65 -36.91
C LEU A 68 -23.81 -2.82 -37.38
N LEU A 69 -22.58 -3.33 -37.24
CA LEU A 69 -21.38 -2.73 -37.81
C LEU A 69 -21.41 -2.63 -39.34
N GLN A 70 -21.82 -3.69 -40.03
CA GLN A 70 -21.98 -3.67 -41.49
C GLN A 70 -22.98 -2.59 -41.93
N GLU A 71 -24.10 -2.46 -41.23
CA GLU A 71 -25.12 -1.45 -41.52
C GLU A 71 -24.67 -0.03 -41.20
N LEU A 72 -23.80 0.17 -40.21
CA LEU A 72 -23.28 1.50 -39.83
C LEU A 72 -22.23 2.02 -40.82
N PHE A 73 -21.49 1.14 -41.49
CA PHE A 73 -20.39 1.51 -42.39
C PHE A 73 -20.63 1.19 -43.88
N ALA A 74 -21.82 0.67 -44.23
CA ALA A 74 -22.19 0.24 -45.59
C ALA A 74 -21.12 -0.64 -46.28
N SER A 75 -20.39 -1.43 -45.49
CA SER A 75 -19.20 -2.17 -45.91
C SER A 75 -19.40 -3.68 -45.83
N ASN A 76 -18.66 -4.45 -46.63
CA ASN A 76 -18.69 -5.91 -46.64
C ASN A 76 -18.30 -6.54 -45.27
N SER A 77 -18.64 -7.82 -45.11
CA SER A 77 -18.47 -8.56 -43.85
C SER A 77 -17.04 -8.56 -43.30
N ASP A 78 -16.05 -8.61 -44.19
CA ASP A 78 -14.64 -8.67 -43.80
C ASP A 78 -14.16 -7.35 -43.22
N THR A 79 -14.63 -6.22 -43.76
CA THR A 79 -14.31 -4.88 -43.23
C THR A 79 -14.95 -4.67 -41.87
N ALA A 80 -16.23 -5.05 -41.70
CA ALA A 80 -16.91 -4.98 -40.40
C ALA A 80 -16.26 -5.87 -39.34
N SER A 81 -15.81 -7.06 -39.72
CA SER A 81 -15.04 -7.97 -38.85
C SER A 81 -13.69 -7.36 -38.45
N SER A 82 -13.03 -6.65 -39.36
CA SER A 82 -11.74 -6.00 -39.09
C SER A 82 -11.85 -4.77 -38.18
N LEU A 83 -13.02 -4.12 -38.15
CA LEU A 83 -13.30 -2.98 -37.27
C LEU A 83 -13.82 -3.42 -35.90
N LEU A 84 -14.45 -4.59 -35.80
CA LEU A 84 -14.93 -5.15 -34.55
C LEU A 84 -13.74 -5.57 -33.67
N ILE A 85 -13.56 -4.88 -32.55
CA ILE A 85 -12.53 -5.21 -31.55
C ILE A 85 -13.02 -6.36 -30.69
N ARG A 86 -14.27 -6.28 -30.20
CA ARG A 86 -14.83 -7.29 -29.31
C ARG A 86 -16.34 -7.23 -29.26
N SER A 87 -16.99 -8.39 -29.27
CA SER A 87 -18.42 -8.53 -28.96
C SER A 87 -18.61 -8.91 -27.49
N TYR A 88 -19.41 -8.13 -26.75
CA TYR A 88 -19.85 -8.43 -25.39
C TYR A 88 -21.20 -9.15 -25.46
N SER A 89 -21.19 -10.47 -25.28
CA SER A 89 -22.32 -11.35 -25.58
C SER A 89 -22.73 -12.26 -24.42
N ARG A 90 -22.17 -12.04 -23.23
CA ARG A 90 -22.28 -12.99 -22.10
C ARG A 90 -23.24 -12.57 -21.00
N SER A 91 -23.29 -11.28 -20.68
CA SER A 91 -24.06 -10.77 -19.53
C SER A 91 -24.84 -9.49 -19.85
N PHE A 92 -24.48 -8.84 -20.94
CA PHE A 92 -25.14 -7.65 -21.49
C PHE A 92 -24.82 -7.59 -22.98
N ASN A 93 -25.59 -6.82 -23.73
CA ASN A 93 -25.52 -6.67 -25.18
C ASN A 93 -24.69 -5.44 -25.54
N GLY A 94 -23.67 -5.60 -26.37
CA GLY A 94 -22.84 -4.50 -26.84
C GLY A 94 -21.53 -4.96 -27.49
N PHE A 95 -20.80 -4.05 -28.10
CA PHE A 95 -19.52 -4.37 -28.72
C PHE A 95 -18.55 -3.18 -28.70
N ALA A 96 -17.26 -3.46 -28.78
CA ALA A 96 -16.21 -2.49 -29.02
C ALA A 96 -15.75 -2.56 -30.47
N ALA A 97 -15.58 -1.41 -31.11
CA ALA A 97 -15.12 -1.33 -32.49
C ALA A 97 -14.35 -0.04 -32.75
N TYR A 98 -13.53 -0.07 -33.79
CA TYR A 98 -12.84 1.09 -34.32
C TYR A 98 -13.82 1.93 -35.14
N LEU A 99 -14.27 3.07 -34.60
CA LEU A 99 -15.31 3.90 -35.20
C LEU A 99 -14.79 5.32 -35.50
N SER A 100 -15.46 5.99 -36.45
CA SER A 100 -15.38 7.43 -36.66
C SER A 100 -16.50 8.14 -35.88
N LEU A 101 -16.28 9.39 -35.45
CA LEU A 101 -17.20 10.10 -34.55
C LEU A 101 -18.56 10.45 -35.19
N ALA A 102 -18.69 10.33 -36.52
CA ALA A 102 -19.82 10.85 -37.28
C ALA A 102 -21.03 9.90 -37.40
N GLU A 103 -20.93 8.64 -36.97
CA GLU A 103 -21.83 7.58 -37.48
C GLU A 103 -22.64 6.82 -36.43
N SER A 104 -22.74 7.27 -35.17
CA SER A 104 -23.11 6.39 -34.04
C SER A 104 -24.47 6.62 -33.34
N MET A 105 -25.50 7.13 -34.02
CA MET A 105 -26.84 7.27 -33.42
C MET A 105 -27.94 6.53 -34.21
N LYS A 106 -28.16 5.26 -33.86
CA LYS A 106 -29.39 4.50 -34.18
C LYS A 106 -30.24 4.32 -32.91
N LYS A 107 -31.57 4.14 -33.08
CA LYS A 107 -32.56 3.99 -31.99
C LYS A 107 -32.34 2.79 -31.06
N GLU A 108 -31.57 1.78 -31.46
CA GLU A 108 -31.31 0.56 -30.67
C GLU A 108 -30.03 0.64 -29.81
N VAL A 109 -29.23 1.70 -29.99
CA VAL A 109 -27.99 1.90 -29.24
C VAL A 109 -28.27 2.72 -27.99
N VAL A 110 -27.96 2.17 -26.82
CA VAL A 110 -28.23 2.81 -25.53
C VAL A 110 -27.17 3.88 -25.24
N PHE A 111 -25.88 3.54 -25.37
CA PHE A 111 -24.78 4.50 -25.25
C PHE A 111 -23.65 4.16 -26.22
N VAL A 112 -22.98 5.19 -26.76
CA VAL A 112 -21.68 5.05 -27.45
C VAL A 112 -20.70 5.99 -26.79
N PHE A 113 -19.55 5.45 -26.37
CA PHE A 113 -18.51 6.26 -25.75
C PHE A 113 -17.13 5.77 -26.18
N PRO A 114 -16.15 6.68 -26.35
CA PRO A 114 -14.80 6.27 -26.69
C PRO A 114 -14.23 5.41 -25.57
N SER A 115 -13.55 4.32 -25.94
CA SER A 115 -12.73 3.55 -25.03
C SER A 115 -11.59 4.45 -24.57
N ARG A 116 -11.51 4.69 -23.25
CA ARG A 116 -10.47 5.52 -22.65
C ARG A 116 -9.47 4.63 -21.95
N THR A 117 -8.19 4.90 -22.16
CA THR A 117 -7.12 4.43 -21.28
C THR A 117 -7.09 5.36 -20.08
N TYR A 118 -7.08 4.79 -18.88
CA TYR A 118 -6.92 5.53 -17.63
C TYR A 118 -5.59 5.09 -17.01
N ASP A 119 -4.74 6.06 -16.69
CA ASP A 119 -3.65 5.99 -15.72
C ASP A 119 -3.87 7.24 -14.85
N LEU A 120 -3.51 7.35 -13.57
CA LEU A 120 -2.32 6.95 -12.81
C LEU A 120 -2.68 6.93 -11.32
N ASP A 121 -2.02 6.14 -10.47
CA ASP A 121 -2.26 6.21 -9.02
C ASP A 121 -1.22 5.30 -8.25
N THR A 122 -0.90 5.53 -6.94
CA THR A 122 -0.09 4.62 -6.06
C THR A 122 -0.64 3.29 -6.36
N THR A 123 0.25 2.37 -6.60
CA THR A 123 -0.07 1.41 -7.64
C THR A 123 -1.30 0.57 -7.30
N ARG A 124 -1.70 0.54 -6.01
CA ARG A 124 -3.09 0.23 -5.63
C ARG A 124 -3.74 1.00 -4.47
N SER A 125 -3.01 1.35 -3.39
CA SER A 125 -3.62 1.60 -2.06
C SER A 125 -4.58 2.78 -1.97
N TRP A 126 -4.22 3.95 -2.49
CA TRP A 126 -5.09 5.12 -2.46
C TRP A 126 -6.34 4.99 -3.34
N ASP A 127 -6.31 4.16 -4.38
CA ASP A 127 -7.50 3.87 -5.22
C ASP A 127 -8.48 3.00 -4.45
N PHE A 128 -7.92 2.03 -3.75
CA PHE A 128 -8.66 1.08 -2.95
C PHE A 128 -9.45 1.79 -1.83
N VAL A 129 -8.89 2.85 -1.23
CA VAL A 129 -9.61 3.68 -0.24
C VAL A 129 -10.48 4.77 -0.89
N GLY A 130 -10.56 4.85 -2.22
CA GLY A 130 -11.40 5.82 -2.91
C GLY A 130 -10.83 7.24 -3.03
N LEU A 131 -9.51 7.40 -2.89
CA LEU A 131 -8.77 8.65 -3.12
C LEU A 131 -7.93 8.58 -4.41
N GLY A 132 -8.57 8.14 -5.49
CA GLY A 132 -7.99 8.11 -6.85
C GLY A 132 -7.82 9.49 -7.49
N GLU A 133 -7.33 9.57 -8.71
CA GLU A 133 -7.09 10.84 -9.44
C GLU A 133 -8.30 11.78 -9.51
N LYS A 134 -9.51 11.21 -9.56
CA LYS A 134 -10.76 11.97 -9.71
C LYS A 134 -11.27 12.55 -8.38
N ALA A 135 -10.61 12.24 -7.26
CA ALA A 135 -10.95 12.83 -5.99
C ALA A 135 -10.82 14.36 -6.06
N LYS A 136 -11.81 15.07 -5.54
CA LYS A 136 -11.76 16.54 -5.45
C LYS A 136 -10.57 16.92 -4.58
N ARG A 137 -9.73 17.87 -5.02
CA ARG A 137 -8.61 18.38 -4.23
C ARG A 137 -8.63 19.89 -4.18
N GLU A 138 -8.38 20.44 -3.00
CA GLU A 138 -8.13 21.88 -2.81
C GLU A 138 -6.61 22.13 -2.85
N SER A 139 -5.95 21.82 -3.97
CA SER A 139 -4.48 21.74 -4.05
C SER A 139 -3.74 22.99 -3.55
N ALA A 140 -4.30 24.18 -3.74
CA ALA A 140 -3.74 25.42 -3.19
C ALA A 140 -3.72 25.39 -1.65
N LYS A 141 -4.83 25.02 -1.00
CA LYS A 141 -4.92 24.89 0.45
C LYS A 141 -4.12 23.69 0.96
N GLU A 142 -4.15 22.57 0.24
CA GLU A 142 -3.35 21.39 0.57
C GLU A 142 -1.85 21.73 0.55
N SER A 143 -1.41 22.62 -0.35
CA SER A 143 -0.02 23.11 -0.40
C SER A 143 0.40 24.02 0.74
N ASP A 144 -0.57 24.49 1.55
CA ASP A 144 -0.30 25.20 2.79
C ASP A 144 -0.23 24.26 4.00
N VAL A 145 -0.62 23.00 3.88
CA VAL A 145 -0.55 22.00 4.96
C VAL A 145 0.85 21.40 5.05
N ILE A 146 1.37 21.26 6.27
CA ILE A 146 2.71 20.77 6.58
C ILE A 146 2.61 19.49 7.43
N ILE A 147 3.13 18.39 6.89
CA ILE A 147 3.22 17.11 7.59
C ILE A 147 4.62 16.93 8.16
N GLY A 148 4.72 16.89 9.49
CA GLY A 148 5.92 16.49 10.22
C GLY A 148 6.03 14.96 10.29
N VAL A 149 7.14 14.39 9.83
CA VAL A 149 7.36 12.93 9.83
C VAL A 149 8.46 12.57 10.81
N PHE A 150 8.10 11.82 11.85
CA PHE A 150 9.02 11.42 12.93
C PHE A 150 9.46 9.98 12.68
N ASP A 151 10.69 9.79 12.20
CA ASP A 151 11.12 8.50 11.68
C ASP A 151 12.67 8.37 11.68
N SER A 152 13.20 7.48 10.84
CA SER A 152 14.62 7.21 10.55
C SER A 152 15.28 8.25 9.64
N GLY A 153 14.55 9.28 9.24
CA GLY A 153 15.03 10.36 8.38
C GLY A 153 14.25 10.40 7.06
N ILE A 154 14.85 11.02 6.04
CA ILE A 154 14.29 11.02 4.69
C ILE A 154 15.39 11.00 3.63
N TRP A 155 15.13 10.39 2.48
CA TRP A 155 15.99 10.48 1.30
C TRP A 155 15.56 11.66 0.40
N PRO A 156 16.22 12.84 0.48
CA PRO A 156 15.71 14.06 -0.14
C PRO A 156 15.71 14.02 -1.68
N GLU A 157 16.59 13.22 -2.30
CA GLU A 157 16.69 13.11 -3.77
C GLU A 157 15.67 12.14 -4.39
N SER A 158 14.76 11.59 -3.59
CA SER A 158 13.67 10.77 -4.12
C SER A 158 12.77 11.60 -5.02
N GLU A 159 12.34 11.02 -6.14
CA GLU A 159 11.39 11.65 -7.06
C GLU A 159 10.07 12.02 -6.34
N SER A 160 9.68 11.26 -5.31
CA SER A 160 8.51 11.59 -4.48
C SER A 160 8.61 12.92 -3.73
N PHE A 161 9.81 13.52 -3.62
CA PHE A 161 10.04 14.77 -2.90
C PHE A 161 10.63 15.87 -3.79
N HIS A 162 10.54 15.75 -5.12
CA HIS A 162 10.88 16.85 -6.01
C HIS A 162 9.96 18.06 -5.74
N ASP A 163 10.39 19.27 -6.08
CA ASP A 163 9.62 20.48 -5.81
C ASP A 163 9.11 21.19 -7.07
N GLN A 164 9.21 20.53 -8.22
CA GLN A 164 8.58 21.02 -9.44
C GLN A 164 7.08 21.27 -9.22
N GLY A 165 6.64 22.50 -9.49
CA GLY A 165 5.25 22.93 -9.30
C GLY A 165 4.94 23.52 -7.92
N PHE A 166 5.88 23.50 -6.97
CA PHE A 166 5.70 24.07 -5.64
C PHE A 166 6.16 25.53 -5.60
N GLY A 167 5.31 26.40 -5.07
CA GLY A 167 5.69 27.74 -4.64
C GLY A 167 6.55 27.71 -3.37
N PRO A 168 7.00 28.86 -2.85
CA PRO A 168 7.77 28.91 -1.60
C PRO A 168 7.01 28.25 -0.43
N PRO A 169 7.71 27.85 0.65
CA PRO A 169 7.06 27.34 1.86
C PRO A 169 6.07 28.36 2.44
N PRO A 170 5.00 27.91 3.13
CA PRO A 170 4.01 28.80 3.72
C PRO A 170 4.67 29.82 4.66
N GLN A 171 4.24 31.08 4.64
CA GLN A 171 4.89 32.16 5.43
C GLN A 171 4.90 31.91 6.95
N ARG A 172 3.95 31.11 7.45
CA ARG A 172 3.87 30.72 8.87
C ARG A 172 4.90 29.67 9.28
N TRP A 173 5.55 29.01 8.32
CA TRP A 173 6.57 28.00 8.58
C TRP A 173 7.80 28.64 9.23
N LYS A 174 8.19 28.14 10.40
CA LYS A 174 9.34 28.65 11.17
C LYS A 174 10.50 27.66 11.23
N GLY A 175 10.27 26.43 10.78
CA GLY A 175 11.32 25.42 10.72
C GLY A 175 12.40 25.76 9.71
N SER A 176 13.48 25.01 9.80
CA SER A 176 14.68 25.25 9.01
C SER A 176 15.23 23.95 8.44
N CYS A 177 16.03 24.07 7.39
CA CYS A 177 16.77 22.93 6.87
C CYS A 177 18.06 22.72 7.67
N LYS A 178 17.97 22.00 8.78
CA LYS A 178 19.11 21.57 9.60
C LYS A 178 19.40 20.09 9.38
N GLY A 179 19.36 19.66 8.12
CA GLY A 179 19.52 18.27 7.72
C GLY A 179 20.94 17.72 7.85
N GLY A 180 21.93 18.54 8.20
CA GLY A 180 23.31 18.09 8.43
C GLY A 180 24.07 17.80 7.14
N ARG A 181 24.95 16.78 7.17
CA ARG A 181 25.86 16.49 6.06
C ARG A 181 25.10 16.01 4.81
N ASN A 182 25.49 16.54 3.64
CA ASN A 182 24.96 16.18 2.32
C ASN A 182 23.43 16.19 2.27
N PHE A 183 22.82 17.22 2.83
CA PHE A 183 21.37 17.33 2.92
C PHE A 183 20.92 18.71 2.48
N THR A 184 19.93 18.76 1.59
CA THR A 184 19.34 20.02 1.12
C THR A 184 17.83 19.88 1.07
N CYS A 185 17.13 20.89 1.58
CA CYS A 185 15.68 21.01 1.51
C CYS A 185 15.29 21.77 0.24
N ASN A 186 14.03 21.63 -0.15
CA ASN A 186 13.46 22.29 -1.33
C ASN A 186 12.04 22.78 -1.00
N ASN A 187 11.24 23.16 -1.99
CA ASN A 187 9.89 23.64 -1.69
C ASN A 187 8.90 22.52 -1.33
N LYS A 188 9.21 21.23 -1.56
CA LYS A 188 8.39 20.09 -1.15
C LYS A 188 8.76 19.60 0.25
N LEU A 189 10.03 19.27 0.44
CA LEU A 189 10.67 18.94 1.72
C LEU A 189 11.25 20.24 2.29
N ILE A 190 10.46 20.93 3.11
CA ILE A 190 10.75 22.31 3.55
C ILE A 190 11.56 22.39 4.86
N GLY A 191 11.67 21.27 5.57
CA GLY A 191 12.35 21.18 6.86
C GLY A 191 13.00 19.82 7.06
N ALA A 192 14.13 19.81 7.75
CA ALA A 192 14.81 18.58 8.13
C ALA A 192 15.63 18.78 9.41
N MET A 193 15.54 17.84 10.34
CA MET A 193 16.31 17.81 11.58
C MET A 193 16.63 16.38 11.99
N PHE A 194 17.69 16.21 12.79
CA PHE A 194 18.08 14.93 13.38
C PHE A 194 18.52 15.14 14.83
N TYR A 195 18.13 14.21 15.70
CA TYR A 195 18.33 14.32 17.16
C TYR A 195 19.31 13.29 17.73
N PRO A 196 19.36 12.03 17.24
CA PRO A 196 20.27 11.05 17.80
C PRO A 196 21.72 11.52 17.73
N LYS A 197 22.41 11.53 18.88
CA LYS A 197 23.80 12.03 19.00
C LYS A 197 24.81 11.41 18.04
N ASN A 198 24.57 10.17 17.64
CA ASN A 198 25.45 9.43 16.72
C ASN A 198 25.08 9.64 15.24
N SER A 199 24.01 10.39 14.96
CA SER A 199 23.67 10.81 13.61
C SER A 199 24.42 12.09 13.25
N VAL A 200 24.79 12.21 11.97
CA VAL A 200 25.43 13.41 11.40
C VAL A 200 24.54 14.12 10.37
N SER A 201 23.36 13.55 10.10
CA SER A 201 22.44 14.00 9.06
C SER A 201 21.01 13.50 9.32
N ALA A 202 20.02 14.18 8.72
CA ALA A 202 18.63 13.73 8.66
C ALA A 202 18.37 12.75 7.50
N ARG A 203 19.42 12.39 6.75
CA ARG A 203 19.34 11.39 5.68
C ARG A 203 18.93 10.03 6.22
N ASP A 204 18.10 9.36 5.43
CA ASP A 204 17.56 8.04 5.75
C ASP A 204 18.51 6.92 5.32
N ASP A 205 19.06 6.22 6.30
CA ASP A 205 19.95 5.06 6.16
C ASP A 205 19.24 3.70 6.41
N ASP A 206 17.96 3.77 6.78
CA ASP A 206 17.11 2.62 7.08
C ASP A 206 16.06 2.37 5.97
N GLY A 207 15.55 3.44 5.36
CA GLY A 207 14.56 3.43 4.29
C GLY A 207 13.12 3.57 4.80
N HIS A 208 12.86 3.26 6.07
CA HIS A 208 11.52 3.35 6.67
C HIS A 208 10.95 4.77 6.61
N GLY A 209 11.74 5.80 6.91
CA GLY A 209 11.26 7.19 6.94
C GLY A 209 10.95 7.76 5.56
N THR A 210 11.73 7.39 4.55
CA THR A 210 11.43 7.71 3.14
C THR A 210 10.13 7.05 2.69
N HIS A 211 9.90 5.80 3.13
CA HIS A 211 8.69 5.04 2.81
C HIS A 211 7.44 5.65 3.44
N THR A 212 7.49 5.98 4.73
CA THR A 212 6.37 6.58 5.45
C THR A 212 6.08 8.01 4.97
N ALA A 213 7.11 8.84 4.77
CA ALA A 213 6.94 10.21 4.28
C ALA A 213 6.32 10.25 2.86
N SER A 214 6.78 9.39 1.96
CA SER A 214 6.24 9.33 0.60
C SER A 214 4.83 8.73 0.53
N THR A 215 4.48 7.85 1.48
CA THR A 215 3.10 7.38 1.64
C THR A 215 2.18 8.51 2.09
N ALA A 216 2.60 9.39 3.01
CA ALA A 216 1.75 10.49 3.49
C ALA A 216 1.58 11.59 2.42
N ALA A 217 2.69 12.05 1.82
CA ALA A 217 2.71 13.22 0.96
C ALA A 217 3.69 13.10 -0.22
N GLY A 218 4.00 11.91 -0.73
CA GLY A 218 4.81 11.78 -1.93
C GLY A 218 4.15 12.42 -3.16
N ASN A 219 4.93 13.04 -4.03
CA ASN A 219 4.45 13.44 -5.35
C ASN A 219 4.12 12.20 -6.20
N PRO A 220 3.27 12.35 -7.23
CA PRO A 220 3.04 11.30 -8.22
C PRO A 220 4.34 10.97 -8.97
N VAL A 221 4.79 9.71 -8.92
CA VAL A 221 5.95 9.19 -9.64
C VAL A 221 5.52 8.04 -10.55
N GLN A 222 5.52 8.28 -11.86
CA GLN A 222 5.06 7.30 -12.86
C GLN A 222 6.05 6.15 -13.01
N GLY A 223 5.54 4.93 -13.28
CA GLY A 223 6.37 3.75 -13.50
C GLY A 223 7.08 3.24 -12.23
N ALA A 224 6.68 3.73 -11.05
CA ALA A 224 7.16 3.22 -9.77
C ALA A 224 6.86 1.72 -9.65
N SER A 225 7.88 0.95 -9.27
CA SER A 225 7.77 -0.51 -9.09
C SER A 225 8.93 -1.04 -8.27
N PHE A 226 8.75 -2.22 -7.67
CA PHE A 226 9.85 -3.01 -7.12
C PHE A 226 10.27 -4.05 -8.17
N TYR A 227 11.28 -3.73 -8.97
CA TYR A 227 11.72 -4.57 -10.10
C TYR A 227 10.58 -4.96 -11.06
N GLY A 228 9.63 -4.05 -11.33
CA GLY A 228 8.45 -4.32 -12.16
C GLY A 228 7.25 -4.96 -11.44
N LEU A 229 7.40 -5.31 -10.15
CA LEU A 229 6.26 -5.69 -9.30
C LEU A 229 5.56 -4.44 -8.77
N ALA A 230 4.23 -4.50 -8.69
CA ALA A 230 3.33 -3.41 -8.34
C ALA A 230 3.57 -2.17 -9.18
N GLN A 231 3.72 -2.33 -10.49
CA GLN A 231 3.99 -1.21 -11.39
C GLN A 231 2.79 -0.26 -11.51
N GLY A 232 3.05 1.04 -11.44
CA GLY A 232 2.02 2.10 -11.53
C GLY A 232 2.60 3.45 -11.12
N THR A 233 1.80 4.34 -10.53
CA THR A 233 2.25 5.70 -10.18
C THR A 233 2.27 5.97 -8.67
N ALA A 234 3.37 5.76 -7.97
CA ALA A 234 3.43 6.04 -6.53
C ALA A 234 3.02 7.51 -6.18
N ARG A 235 2.17 7.74 -5.17
CA ARG A 235 1.78 9.07 -4.64
C ARG A 235 1.45 9.06 -3.14
N GLY A 236 1.42 10.22 -2.50
CA GLY A 236 0.93 10.36 -1.14
C GLY A 236 -0.58 10.56 -1.06
N GLY A 237 -1.12 10.54 0.16
CA GLY A 237 -2.52 10.91 0.41
C GLY A 237 -2.80 12.38 0.13
N ALA A 238 -1.83 13.23 0.50
CA ALA A 238 -1.81 14.66 0.23
C ALA A 238 -0.58 15.05 -0.60
N PRO A 239 -0.55 14.78 -1.92
CA PRO A 239 0.63 15.04 -2.76
C PRO A 239 1.04 16.50 -2.82
N SER A 240 0.12 17.46 -2.61
CA SER A 240 0.47 18.89 -2.61
C SER A 240 1.00 19.38 -1.26
N ALA A 241 0.84 18.61 -0.17
CA ALA A 241 1.28 19.02 1.17
C ALA A 241 2.81 19.11 1.27
N ARG A 242 3.31 19.93 2.20
CA ARG A 242 4.73 20.06 2.51
C ARG A 242 5.17 18.98 3.49
N VAL A 243 6.44 18.60 3.44
CA VAL A 243 7.04 17.62 4.35
C VAL A 243 8.12 18.29 5.20
N ALA A 244 8.12 18.00 6.49
CA ALA A 244 9.23 18.30 7.40
C ALA A 244 9.69 17.00 8.06
N ALA A 245 10.96 16.62 7.86
CA ALA A 245 11.50 15.36 8.34
C ALA A 245 12.23 15.52 9.68
N TYR A 246 11.85 14.74 10.67
CA TYR A 246 12.44 14.73 12.01
C TYR A 246 13.02 13.34 12.31
N LYS A 247 14.33 13.18 12.12
CA LYS A 247 15.03 11.91 12.36
C LYS A 247 15.22 11.67 13.86
N VAL A 248 14.44 10.76 14.41
CA VAL A 248 14.45 10.35 15.83
C VAL A 248 14.87 8.89 16.02
N CYS A 249 14.95 8.13 14.93
CA CYS A 249 15.37 6.73 14.93
C CYS A 249 16.76 6.58 14.32
N LEU A 250 17.52 5.63 14.86
CA LEU A 250 18.74 5.14 14.26
C LEU A 250 18.57 3.67 13.88
N LYS A 251 19.07 3.32 12.70
CA LYS A 251 19.19 1.93 12.26
C LYS A 251 19.88 1.07 13.32
N ASP A 252 19.37 -0.13 13.52
CA ASP A 252 19.85 -1.14 14.50
C ASP A 252 19.84 -0.71 15.99
N VAL A 253 19.44 0.53 16.31
CA VAL A 253 19.37 1.05 17.69
C VAL A 253 17.92 1.34 18.10
N GLY A 254 17.09 1.77 17.15
CA GLY A 254 15.71 2.20 17.39
C GLY A 254 15.61 3.69 17.74
N CYS A 255 14.49 4.07 18.35
CA CYS A 255 14.11 5.46 18.57
C CYS A 255 14.08 5.74 20.08
N LYS A 256 14.73 6.82 20.53
CA LYS A 256 14.83 7.14 21.96
C LYS A 256 13.81 8.19 22.37
N ASP A 257 13.24 8.04 23.57
CA ASP A 257 12.24 8.98 24.11
C ASP A 257 12.74 10.43 24.16
N VAL A 258 14.03 10.64 24.45
CA VAL A 258 14.65 11.98 24.47
C VAL A 258 14.65 12.64 23.09
N ASP A 259 14.88 11.86 22.04
CA ASP A 259 14.93 12.32 20.66
C ASP A 259 13.51 12.60 20.14
N ILE A 260 12.53 11.76 20.54
CA ILE A 260 11.11 11.92 20.20
C ILE A 260 10.54 13.19 20.83
N LEU A 261 10.80 13.45 22.12
CA LEU A 261 10.30 14.67 22.77
C LEU A 261 10.93 15.94 22.20
N ALA A 262 12.22 15.92 21.86
CA ALA A 262 12.87 17.03 21.18
C ALA A 262 12.22 17.31 19.81
N ALA A 263 11.91 16.25 19.05
CA ALA A 263 11.19 16.38 17.79
C ALA A 263 9.78 16.98 17.94
N TYR A 264 9.02 16.59 18.98
CA TYR A 264 7.72 17.21 19.24
C TYR A 264 7.85 18.71 19.53
N ASP A 265 8.80 19.09 20.38
CA ASP A 265 9.02 20.49 20.76
C ASP A 265 9.31 21.36 19.51
N ASP A 266 10.28 20.94 18.70
CA ASP A 266 10.65 21.65 17.48
C ASP A 266 9.52 21.62 16.43
N ALA A 267 8.86 20.48 16.19
CA ALA A 267 7.80 20.40 15.18
C ALA A 267 6.60 21.29 15.50
N ILE A 268 6.19 21.34 16.77
CA ILE A 268 5.11 22.22 17.24
C ILE A 268 5.53 23.69 17.07
N ALA A 269 6.77 24.05 17.44
CA ALA A 269 7.28 25.40 17.32
C ALA A 269 7.45 25.86 15.86
N ASP A 270 7.86 24.94 14.99
CA ASP A 270 8.05 25.13 13.55
C ASP A 270 6.72 25.37 12.82
N GLY A 271 5.61 24.91 13.40
CA GLY A 271 4.25 25.13 12.91
C GLY A 271 3.73 24.03 11.99
N VAL A 272 4.10 22.76 12.23
CA VAL A 272 3.49 21.61 11.52
C VAL A 272 2.00 21.50 11.82
N ASP A 273 1.22 20.93 10.90
CA ASP A 273 -0.23 20.74 11.09
C ASP A 273 -0.62 19.33 11.49
N VAL A 274 0.14 18.35 10.99
CA VAL A 274 -0.07 16.92 11.20
C VAL A 274 1.29 16.30 11.49
N ILE A 275 1.38 15.51 12.56
CA ILE A 275 2.53 14.69 12.89
C ILE A 275 2.19 13.24 12.56
N SER A 276 3.00 12.63 11.70
CA SER A 276 2.97 11.21 11.39
C SER A 276 4.10 10.52 12.15
N ILE A 277 3.75 9.66 13.11
CA ILE A 277 4.71 8.92 13.94
C ILE A 277 4.48 7.41 13.82
N SER A 278 5.21 6.81 12.88
CA SER A 278 5.15 5.37 12.60
C SER A 278 6.03 4.56 13.55
N ILE A 279 5.97 4.92 14.83
CA ILE A 279 6.76 4.37 15.92
C ILE A 279 5.79 4.08 17.07
N SER A 280 5.88 2.87 17.61
CA SER A 280 4.98 2.40 18.66
C SER A 280 5.78 1.65 19.72
N ARG A 281 5.49 1.94 20.99
CA ARG A 281 6.03 1.17 22.11
C ARG A 281 4.95 1.04 23.18
N GLU A 282 4.81 -0.15 23.74
CA GLU A 282 3.99 -0.34 24.94
C GLU A 282 4.65 0.37 26.12
N ALA A 283 3.86 1.13 26.90
CA ALA A 283 4.34 1.83 28.08
C ALA A 283 3.42 1.54 29.27
N PRO A 284 3.96 1.48 30.50
CA PRO A 284 3.15 1.10 31.66
C PRO A 284 2.14 2.16 32.08
N ASN A 285 2.36 3.44 31.75
CA ASN A 285 1.46 4.55 32.08
C ASN A 285 1.64 5.75 31.13
N ILE A 286 0.72 6.72 31.21
CA ILE A 286 0.68 7.93 30.38
C ILE A 286 1.83 8.90 30.71
N LEU A 287 2.16 9.09 32.00
CA LEU A 287 3.10 10.13 32.47
C LEU A 287 4.56 9.82 32.17
N SER A 288 4.90 8.55 31.97
CA SER A 288 6.25 8.12 31.58
C SER A 288 6.32 7.73 30.11
N ASN A 289 5.52 8.37 29.25
CA ASN A 289 5.47 8.09 27.82
C ASN A 289 5.68 9.37 26.99
N SER A 290 6.76 9.38 26.20
CA SER A 290 7.15 10.50 25.34
C SER A 290 6.09 10.84 24.29
N PHE A 291 5.47 9.82 23.69
CA PHE A 291 4.39 9.96 22.72
C PHE A 291 3.16 10.64 23.35
N ALA A 292 2.78 10.23 24.57
CA ALA A 292 1.65 10.81 25.28
C ALA A 292 1.85 12.31 25.55
N ILE A 293 3.01 12.67 26.12
CA ILE A 293 3.36 14.04 26.48
C ILE A 293 3.47 14.92 25.24
N GLY A 294 4.25 14.49 24.24
CA GLY A 294 4.46 15.24 23.01
C GLY A 294 3.16 15.48 22.24
N SER A 295 2.35 14.42 22.07
CA SER A 295 1.06 14.54 21.36
C SER A 295 0.02 15.34 22.13
N PHE A 296 0.06 15.35 23.47
CA PHE A 296 -0.82 16.20 24.28
C PHE A 296 -0.53 17.68 23.99
N HIS A 297 0.75 18.08 24.02
CA HIS A 297 1.15 19.44 23.68
C HIS A 297 0.88 19.80 22.22
N ALA A 298 1.06 18.85 21.29
CA ALA A 298 0.70 19.02 19.89
C ALA A 298 -0.81 19.33 19.74
N MET A 299 -1.67 18.54 20.38
CA MET A 299 -3.12 18.76 20.39
C MET A 299 -3.48 20.14 20.96
N THR A 300 -2.84 20.59 22.06
CA THR A 300 -3.12 21.92 22.63
C THR A 300 -2.78 23.09 21.70
N ARG A 301 -1.97 22.82 20.66
CA ARG A 301 -1.57 23.78 19.62
C ARG A 301 -2.27 23.54 18.28
N GLY A 302 -3.30 22.70 18.25
CA GLY A 302 -4.08 22.43 17.03
C GLY A 302 -3.37 21.51 16.02
N VAL A 303 -2.36 20.76 16.47
CA VAL A 303 -1.59 19.82 15.64
C VAL A 303 -2.16 18.41 15.81
N VAL A 304 -2.55 17.78 14.70
CA VAL A 304 -3.04 16.39 14.70
C VAL A 304 -1.86 15.44 14.86
N THR A 305 -1.94 14.46 15.75
CA THR A 305 -0.94 13.40 15.83
C THR A 305 -1.53 12.06 15.45
N VAL A 306 -0.90 11.38 14.49
CA VAL A 306 -1.28 10.06 13.99
C VAL A 306 -0.18 9.07 14.33
N GLY A 307 -0.51 8.03 15.09
CA GLY A 307 0.42 7.01 15.54
C GLY A 307 0.04 5.60 15.09
N SER A 308 1.03 4.77 14.82
CA SER A 308 0.80 3.34 14.52
C SER A 308 0.34 2.57 15.76
N ALA A 309 -0.55 1.58 15.58
CA ALA A 309 -1.03 0.73 16.67
C ALA A 309 0.03 -0.27 17.19
N GLY A 310 1.02 -0.62 16.37
CA GLY A 310 2.04 -1.62 16.66
C GLY A 310 1.88 -2.91 15.85
N ASN A 311 2.92 -3.74 15.83
CA ASN A 311 2.99 -4.96 15.01
C ASN A 311 3.12 -6.23 15.88
N TYR A 312 2.49 -6.24 17.06
CA TYR A 312 2.61 -7.32 18.07
C TYR A 312 1.35 -8.18 18.21
N GLY A 313 0.38 -8.06 17.31
CA GLY A 313 -0.79 -8.93 17.32
C GLY A 313 -0.49 -10.36 16.83
N PRO A 314 -1.51 -11.24 16.76
CA PRO A 314 -2.94 -10.94 16.87
C PRO A 314 -3.49 -10.93 18.30
N ASP A 315 -2.65 -11.20 19.30
CA ASP A 315 -3.10 -11.28 20.69
C ASP A 315 -3.73 -9.95 21.16
N GLN A 316 -4.80 -10.06 21.94
CA GLN A 316 -5.51 -8.92 22.51
C GLN A 316 -4.62 -8.15 23.48
N GLY A 317 -4.83 -6.83 23.55
CA GLY A 317 -4.10 -5.96 24.47
C GLY A 317 -2.69 -5.59 24.05
N THR A 318 -2.37 -5.76 22.76
CA THR A 318 -1.05 -5.47 22.18
C THR A 318 -0.97 -4.07 21.56
N VAL A 319 -2.08 -3.32 21.56
CA VAL A 319 -2.17 -1.96 21.00
C VAL A 319 -1.37 -0.93 21.81
N ALA A 320 -0.55 -0.16 21.10
CA ALA A 320 0.19 0.97 21.62
C ALA A 320 -0.45 2.30 21.21
N ASN A 321 0.15 3.43 21.62
CA ASN A 321 -0.30 4.78 21.24
C ASN A 321 -1.77 5.06 21.59
N VAL A 322 -2.23 4.53 22.73
CA VAL A 322 -3.65 4.47 23.15
C VAL A 322 -4.22 5.78 23.71
N PHE A 323 -3.61 6.93 23.39
CA PHE A 323 -3.99 8.21 23.99
C PHE A 323 -5.24 8.80 23.32
N PRO A 324 -6.17 9.43 24.06
CA PRO A 324 -7.41 9.96 23.50
C PRO A 324 -7.19 11.09 22.47
N TRP A 325 -6.15 11.89 22.67
CA TRP A 325 -5.78 13.01 21.79
C TRP A 325 -4.91 12.61 20.58
N MET A 326 -4.66 11.32 20.37
CA MET A 326 -3.93 10.78 19.23
C MET A 326 -4.84 9.88 18.37
N ILE A 327 -4.65 9.88 17.05
CA ILE A 327 -5.30 8.91 16.14
C ILE A 327 -4.42 7.66 16.07
N THR A 328 -4.93 6.52 16.56
CA THR A 328 -4.21 5.23 16.57
C THR A 328 -4.65 4.36 15.42
N VAL A 329 -3.69 3.91 14.60
CA VAL A 329 -4.00 3.31 13.30
C VAL A 329 -3.61 1.83 13.23
N ALA A 330 -4.59 0.97 12.98
CA ALA A 330 -4.40 -0.43 12.61
C ALA A 330 -4.02 -0.58 11.13
N ALA A 331 -3.32 -1.65 10.78
CA ALA A 331 -3.08 -2.02 9.39
C ALA A 331 -4.26 -2.83 8.86
N SER A 332 -4.56 -2.63 7.59
CA SER A 332 -5.51 -3.44 6.82
C SER A 332 -4.92 -3.81 5.46
N ALA A 333 -5.36 -4.95 4.93
CA ALA A 333 -5.01 -5.41 3.60
C ALA A 333 -5.68 -4.56 2.52
N THR A 334 -4.95 -4.34 1.42
CA THR A 334 -5.57 -3.98 0.13
C THR A 334 -6.02 -5.23 -0.59
N ASP A 335 -6.72 -5.07 -1.71
CA ASP A 335 -7.05 -6.19 -2.59
C ASP A 335 -5.88 -6.67 -3.45
N ARG A 336 -4.71 -6.01 -3.45
CA ARG A 336 -3.50 -6.56 -4.06
C ARG A 336 -2.79 -7.47 -3.06
N ARG A 337 -2.38 -8.65 -3.53
CA ARG A 337 -1.50 -9.58 -2.82
C ARG A 337 -0.35 -10.05 -3.70
N PHE A 338 0.86 -10.05 -3.16
CA PHE A 338 1.99 -10.74 -3.76
C PHE A 338 1.99 -12.20 -3.34
N VAL A 339 2.07 -13.09 -4.32
CA VAL A 339 2.29 -14.52 -4.11
C VAL A 339 3.38 -15.01 -5.02
N ASP A 340 4.16 -16.00 -4.59
CA ASP A 340 5.03 -16.75 -5.46
C ASP A 340 4.53 -18.19 -5.60
N ARG A 341 4.82 -18.81 -6.74
CA ARG A 341 4.47 -20.22 -6.96
C ARG A 341 5.71 -21.07 -6.82
N VAL A 342 5.61 -22.13 -6.04
CA VAL A 342 6.65 -23.16 -5.94
C VAL A 342 6.23 -24.35 -6.79
N VAL A 343 6.92 -24.57 -7.91
CA VAL A 343 6.63 -25.65 -8.85
C VAL A 343 7.61 -26.80 -8.60
N LEU A 344 7.12 -27.89 -8.04
CA LEU A 344 7.91 -29.08 -7.74
C LEU A 344 8.24 -29.89 -9.00
N GLY A 345 9.24 -30.78 -8.92
CA GLY A 345 9.65 -31.68 -10.00
C GLY A 345 8.51 -32.57 -10.48
N ASN A 346 7.65 -33.02 -9.57
CA ASN A 346 6.45 -33.81 -9.84
C ASN A 346 5.27 -33.02 -10.44
N GLY A 347 5.45 -31.73 -10.74
CA GLY A 347 4.43 -30.86 -11.34
C GLY A 347 3.44 -30.24 -10.36
N LYS A 348 3.48 -30.59 -9.07
CA LYS A 348 2.65 -29.92 -8.06
C LYS A 348 3.08 -28.46 -7.92
N ALA A 349 2.14 -27.54 -8.04
CA ALA A 349 2.34 -26.12 -7.79
C ALA A 349 1.73 -25.74 -6.43
N LEU A 350 2.51 -25.06 -5.60
CA LEU A 350 2.12 -24.56 -4.29
C LEU A 350 2.16 -23.03 -4.31
N THR A 351 1.40 -22.39 -3.43
CA THR A 351 1.35 -20.92 -3.32
C THR A 351 2.05 -20.52 -2.04
N GLY A 352 3.06 -19.68 -2.17
CA GLY A 352 3.74 -19.07 -1.04
C GLY A 352 3.64 -17.56 -1.03
N LEU A 353 4.21 -17.00 0.04
CA LEU A 353 4.22 -15.58 0.32
C LEU A 353 5.64 -15.05 0.28
N SER A 354 5.91 -14.19 -0.71
CA SER A 354 7.14 -13.42 -0.84
C SER A 354 6.98 -12.32 -1.90
N VAL A 355 7.89 -11.35 -1.86
CA VAL A 355 8.09 -10.36 -2.92
C VAL A 355 9.42 -10.67 -3.61
N ASN A 356 9.38 -11.66 -4.49
CA ASN A 356 10.51 -12.18 -5.24
C ASN A 356 10.53 -11.67 -6.69
N PRO A 357 11.50 -10.83 -7.08
CA PRO A 357 11.60 -10.36 -8.45
C PRO A 357 12.36 -11.32 -9.38
N VAL A 358 12.98 -12.38 -8.87
CA VAL A 358 13.85 -13.26 -9.65
C VAL A 358 13.02 -14.20 -10.52
N ASN A 359 13.41 -14.32 -11.78
CA ASN A 359 12.83 -15.27 -12.72
C ASN A 359 13.89 -16.29 -13.16
N PHE A 360 13.63 -17.57 -12.95
CA PHE A 360 14.50 -18.67 -13.33
C PHE A 360 14.19 -19.28 -14.70
N ASN A 361 13.20 -18.73 -15.43
CA ASN A 361 12.84 -19.12 -16.79
C ASN A 361 12.58 -20.64 -16.97
N GLY A 362 11.94 -21.28 -16.00
CA GLY A 362 11.63 -22.72 -16.05
C GLY A 362 12.73 -23.62 -15.46
N THR A 363 13.82 -23.03 -14.95
CA THR A 363 14.94 -23.80 -14.40
C THR A 363 14.60 -24.29 -12.99
N LYS A 364 14.51 -25.61 -12.83
CA LYS A 364 14.36 -26.25 -11.51
C LYS A 364 15.72 -26.54 -10.90
N PHE A 365 15.80 -26.37 -9.57
CA PHE A 365 17.00 -26.63 -8.78
C PHE A 365 16.75 -27.78 -7.80
N PRO A 366 17.77 -28.58 -7.47
CA PRO A 366 17.66 -29.60 -6.43
C PRO A 366 17.24 -29.00 -5.09
N ILE A 367 16.38 -29.70 -4.36
CA ILE A 367 15.98 -29.34 -3.00
C ILE A 367 16.80 -30.14 -2.00
N VAL A 368 17.29 -29.48 -0.95
CA VAL A 368 17.92 -30.14 0.19
C VAL A 368 17.18 -29.78 1.47
N TYR A 369 16.79 -30.78 2.25
CA TYR A 369 16.14 -30.56 3.53
C TYR A 369 17.17 -30.17 4.60
N GLY A 370 16.82 -29.20 5.45
CA GLY A 370 17.69 -28.62 6.47
C GLY A 370 18.41 -29.64 7.35
N GLN A 371 17.79 -30.78 7.68
CA GLN A 371 18.47 -31.85 8.46
C GLN A 371 19.77 -32.35 7.82
N ASN A 372 19.92 -32.20 6.51
CA ASN A 372 21.03 -32.71 5.72
C ASN A 372 21.98 -31.61 5.24
N VAL A 373 21.87 -30.38 5.77
CA VAL A 373 22.70 -29.24 5.36
C VAL A 373 23.86 -28.95 6.29
N SER A 374 24.05 -29.73 7.35
CA SER A 374 25.17 -29.58 8.30
C SER A 374 25.87 -30.91 8.56
N ARG A 375 27.19 -30.88 8.63
CA ARG A 375 28.01 -32.00 9.13
C ARG A 375 28.27 -31.96 10.64
N THR A 376 28.01 -30.82 11.27
CA THR A 376 28.45 -30.53 12.65
C THR A 376 27.30 -30.29 13.62
N CYS A 377 26.19 -29.74 13.15
CA CYS A 377 25.04 -29.46 14.00
C CYS A 377 24.12 -30.69 14.18
N PRO A 378 23.45 -30.81 15.34
CA PRO A 378 22.35 -31.75 15.53
C PRO A 378 21.27 -31.58 14.47
N ALA A 379 20.64 -32.69 14.05
CA ALA A 379 19.64 -32.69 12.98
C ALA A 379 18.50 -31.68 13.21
N LEU A 380 18.04 -31.50 14.45
CA LEU A 380 16.99 -30.52 14.78
C LEU A 380 17.44 -29.07 14.55
N GLN A 381 18.68 -28.72 14.91
CA GLN A 381 19.19 -27.37 14.66
C GLN A 381 19.44 -27.13 13.17
N ALA A 382 19.93 -28.16 12.47
CA ALA A 382 20.09 -28.12 11.02
C ALA A 382 18.74 -28.02 10.30
N SER A 383 17.68 -28.65 10.80
CA SER A 383 16.33 -28.57 10.20
C SER A 383 15.75 -27.16 10.23
N PHE A 384 16.04 -26.39 11.27
CA PHE A 384 15.72 -24.96 11.35
C PHE A 384 16.70 -24.08 10.54
N CYS A 385 17.71 -24.66 9.90
CA CYS A 385 18.83 -23.94 9.30
C CYS A 385 19.37 -22.86 10.24
N ALA A 386 19.55 -23.25 11.52
CA ALA A 386 19.98 -22.36 12.58
C ALA A 386 21.34 -21.72 12.25
N LYS A 387 21.65 -20.64 12.97
CA LYS A 387 22.91 -19.91 12.82
C LYS A 387 24.12 -20.86 12.78
N ASP A 388 24.94 -20.73 11.74
CA ASP A 388 26.16 -21.52 11.51
C ASP A 388 25.92 -23.05 11.33
N CYS A 389 24.67 -23.48 11.10
CA CYS A 389 24.28 -24.87 10.82
C CYS A 389 23.96 -25.13 9.34
N VAL A 390 24.50 -24.32 8.43
CA VAL A 390 24.31 -24.49 6.98
C VAL A 390 25.67 -24.49 6.27
N ASP A 391 26.12 -25.67 5.86
CA ASP A 391 27.40 -25.86 5.17
C ASP A 391 27.29 -25.43 3.70
N ARG A 392 28.12 -24.47 3.30
CA ARG A 392 28.19 -23.93 1.93
C ARG A 392 28.23 -25.02 0.85
N ASP A 393 29.08 -26.03 1.04
CA ASP A 393 29.30 -27.08 0.03
C ASP A 393 28.12 -28.06 -0.09
N LEU A 394 27.19 -28.08 0.89
CA LEU A 394 25.99 -28.91 0.84
C LEU A 394 24.81 -28.21 0.14
N VAL A 395 24.79 -26.88 0.16
CA VAL A 395 23.65 -26.07 -0.31
C VAL A 395 23.90 -25.25 -1.57
N LYS A 396 25.17 -25.06 -1.98
CA LYS A 396 25.51 -24.30 -3.19
C LYS A 396 24.78 -24.88 -4.41
N GLY A 397 24.04 -24.03 -5.14
CA GLY A 397 23.27 -24.44 -6.33
C GLY A 397 21.94 -25.14 -6.03
N LYS A 398 21.49 -25.16 -4.77
CA LYS A 398 20.26 -25.84 -4.33
C LYS A 398 19.28 -24.90 -3.64
N ILE A 399 18.01 -25.30 -3.62
CA ILE A 399 16.97 -24.71 -2.77
C ILE A 399 17.00 -25.41 -1.41
N VAL A 400 17.06 -24.65 -0.32
CA VAL A 400 17.07 -25.22 1.03
C VAL A 400 15.65 -25.20 1.61
N LEU A 401 15.20 -26.34 2.13
CA LEU A 401 13.92 -26.47 2.83
C LEU A 401 14.17 -26.38 4.34
N CYS A 402 13.73 -25.30 4.99
CA CYS A 402 13.95 -25.02 6.41
C CYS A 402 12.64 -24.98 7.22
N ASP A 403 12.64 -25.59 8.41
CA ASP A 403 11.47 -25.74 9.28
C ASP A 403 11.08 -24.43 10.03
N GLU A 404 11.74 -23.30 9.75
CA GLU A 404 11.51 -22.02 10.43
C GLU A 404 11.60 -20.85 9.44
N PHE A 405 10.81 -19.80 9.66
CA PHE A 405 10.75 -18.62 8.79
C PHE A 405 12.09 -17.86 8.67
N LEU A 406 12.75 -17.56 9.79
CA LEU A 406 13.98 -16.73 9.84
C LEU A 406 15.24 -17.46 9.32
N ALA A 407 15.13 -18.77 9.10
CA ALA A 407 16.15 -19.68 8.61
C ALA A 407 16.76 -19.29 7.25
N ASN A 408 16.02 -18.50 6.46
CA ASN A 408 16.44 -18.05 5.13
C ASN A 408 17.77 -17.26 5.15
N LYS A 409 18.12 -16.62 6.27
CA LYS A 409 19.35 -15.81 6.39
C LYS A 409 20.62 -16.64 6.26
N GLU A 410 20.67 -17.82 6.88
CA GLU A 410 21.84 -18.69 6.82
C GLU A 410 21.94 -19.42 5.48
N ALA A 411 20.81 -19.80 4.89
CA ALA A 411 20.77 -20.35 3.53
C ALA A 411 21.33 -19.34 2.50
N TYR A 412 20.95 -18.07 2.59
CA TYR A 412 21.51 -16.99 1.77
C TYR A 412 23.03 -16.86 1.95
N LYS A 413 23.49 -16.76 3.21
CA LYS A 413 24.91 -16.64 3.57
C LYS A 413 25.74 -17.82 3.07
N ALA A 414 25.18 -19.03 3.09
CA ALA A 414 25.81 -20.26 2.60
C ALA A 414 25.76 -20.42 1.07
N GLY A 415 25.17 -19.47 0.33
CA GLY A 415 25.18 -19.46 -1.13
C GLY A 415 24.17 -20.41 -1.77
N ALA A 416 23.06 -20.71 -1.09
CA ALA A 416 21.90 -21.36 -1.70
C ALA A 416 21.31 -20.50 -2.82
N VAL A 417 20.65 -21.14 -3.81
CA VAL A 417 19.97 -20.39 -4.89
C VAL A 417 18.57 -19.93 -4.48
N GLY A 418 18.00 -20.54 -3.45
CA GLY A 418 16.71 -20.17 -2.88
C GLY A 418 16.40 -20.90 -1.59
N SER A 419 15.29 -20.56 -0.95
CA SER A 419 14.80 -21.24 0.25
C SER A 419 13.29 -21.43 0.21
N ILE A 420 12.81 -22.57 0.71
CA ILE A 420 11.40 -22.77 1.05
C ILE A 420 11.35 -22.86 2.57
N VAL A 421 10.52 -22.03 3.20
CA VAL A 421 10.43 -21.94 4.66
C VAL A 421 9.01 -22.21 5.14
N LEU A 422 8.88 -22.77 6.34
CA LEU A 422 7.60 -22.84 7.03
C LEU A 422 7.23 -21.46 7.57
N ASP A 423 6.02 -20.99 7.28
CA ASP A 423 5.52 -19.72 7.82
C ASP A 423 5.16 -19.85 9.30
N THR A 424 6.15 -19.58 10.15
CA THR A 424 6.00 -19.54 11.61
C THR A 424 5.88 -18.13 12.17
N PHE A 425 5.95 -17.09 11.33
CA PHE A 425 6.11 -15.70 11.79
C PHE A 425 4.81 -14.90 11.60
N THR A 426 4.42 -14.64 10.35
CA THR A 426 3.21 -13.88 10.01
C THR A 426 2.58 -14.51 8.78
N ARG A 427 1.55 -15.33 9.03
CA ARG A 427 0.95 -16.27 8.07
C ARG A 427 0.31 -15.63 6.84
N ASP A 428 0.26 -14.31 6.79
CA ASP A 428 -0.45 -13.51 5.80
C ASP A 428 0.41 -12.36 5.26
N VAL A 429 1.74 -12.38 5.40
CA VAL A 429 2.60 -11.30 4.91
C VAL A 429 3.62 -11.79 3.89
N SER A 430 3.67 -11.13 2.73
CA SER A 430 4.77 -11.32 1.77
C SER A 430 5.91 -10.34 2.07
N PHE A 431 7.10 -10.88 2.30
CA PHE A 431 8.31 -10.11 2.58
C PHE A 431 9.27 -10.07 1.38
N VAL A 432 10.08 -9.01 1.34
CA VAL A 432 11.23 -8.92 0.44
C VAL A 432 12.42 -9.65 1.07
N PHE A 433 12.94 -10.65 0.39
CA PHE A 433 14.11 -11.42 0.82
C PHE A 433 15.33 -11.11 -0.07
N PRO A 434 16.57 -11.33 0.41
CA PRO A 434 17.80 -11.04 -0.36
C PRO A 434 18.02 -11.94 -1.58
N PHE A 435 17.28 -13.04 -1.64
CA PHE A 435 17.30 -14.06 -2.68
C PHE A 435 15.92 -14.73 -2.74
N PRO A 436 15.64 -15.60 -3.73
CA PRO A 436 14.35 -16.25 -3.86
C PRO A 436 13.99 -17.09 -2.63
N VAL A 437 12.95 -16.68 -1.92
CA VAL A 437 12.43 -17.39 -0.76
C VAL A 437 10.92 -17.46 -0.92
N SER A 438 10.33 -18.62 -0.64
CA SER A 438 8.88 -18.79 -0.57
C SER A 438 8.49 -19.27 0.82
N SER A 439 7.65 -18.50 1.50
CA SER A 439 7.05 -18.87 2.78
C SER A 439 5.76 -19.66 2.52
N LEU A 440 5.69 -20.90 3.00
CA LEU A 440 4.55 -21.78 2.77
C LEU A 440 3.72 -22.01 4.03
N SER A 441 2.42 -22.22 3.82
CA SER A 441 1.51 -22.72 4.85
C SER A 441 2.00 -24.06 5.43
N LEU A 442 1.60 -24.41 6.65
CA LEU A 442 1.99 -25.69 7.26
C LEU A 442 1.61 -26.90 6.40
N GLU A 443 0.45 -26.85 5.75
CA GLU A 443 -0.03 -27.92 4.87
C GLU A 443 0.85 -28.04 3.61
N ASP A 444 1.08 -26.93 2.92
CA ASP A 444 1.88 -26.92 1.69
C ASP A 444 3.35 -27.26 1.98
N TYR A 445 3.90 -26.72 3.06
CA TYR A 445 5.24 -27.02 3.54
C TYR A 445 5.41 -28.52 3.82
N ASN A 446 4.46 -29.14 4.52
CA ASN A 446 4.48 -30.59 4.78
C ASN A 446 4.35 -31.41 3.49
N SER A 447 3.65 -30.89 2.48
CA SER A 447 3.63 -31.50 1.15
C SER A 447 5.00 -31.45 0.48
N VAL A 448 5.74 -30.35 0.56
CA VAL A 448 7.13 -30.28 0.04
C VAL A 448 8.02 -31.24 0.80
N LYS A 449 7.92 -31.25 2.13
CA LYS A 449 8.72 -32.13 3.01
C LYS A 449 8.49 -33.61 2.70
N SER A 450 7.25 -33.98 2.39
CA SER A 450 6.90 -35.34 1.96
C SER A 450 7.47 -35.67 0.59
N TYR A 451 7.37 -34.74 -0.37
CA TYR A 451 7.97 -34.88 -1.71
C TYR A 451 9.48 -35.10 -1.66
N VAL A 452 10.20 -34.29 -0.88
CA VAL A 452 11.67 -34.39 -0.71
C VAL A 452 12.11 -35.73 -0.12
N LYS A 453 11.26 -36.39 0.67
CA LYS A 453 11.54 -37.73 1.23
C LYS A 453 11.23 -38.87 0.25
N SER A 454 10.31 -38.66 -0.68
CA SER A 454 9.82 -39.71 -1.59
C SER A 454 10.54 -39.77 -2.93
N ASP A 455 11.14 -38.67 -3.37
CA ASP A 455 11.84 -38.55 -4.66
C ASP A 455 13.35 -38.65 -4.46
N GLU A 456 14.06 -39.42 -5.29
CA GLU A 456 15.52 -39.57 -5.20
C GLU A 456 16.28 -38.31 -5.66
N ASN A 457 15.64 -37.47 -6.48
CA ASN A 457 16.20 -36.22 -6.99
C ASN A 457 15.14 -35.12 -6.95
N PRO A 458 14.73 -34.68 -5.73
CA PRO A 458 13.68 -33.69 -5.58
C PRO A 458 14.15 -32.35 -6.13
N GLN A 459 13.33 -31.72 -6.96
CA GLN A 459 13.62 -30.43 -7.57
C GLN A 459 12.45 -29.47 -7.44
N ALA A 460 12.72 -28.16 -7.44
CA ALA A 460 11.70 -27.14 -7.50
C ALA A 460 12.19 -25.89 -8.23
N GLU A 461 11.24 -25.10 -8.70
CA GLU A 461 11.46 -23.71 -9.09
C GLU A 461 10.59 -22.81 -8.19
N ILE A 462 11.19 -21.76 -7.64
CA ILE A 462 10.45 -20.65 -7.01
C ILE A 462 10.24 -19.62 -8.11
N LEU A 463 9.00 -19.48 -8.58
CA LEU A 463 8.68 -18.52 -9.62
C LEU A 463 8.82 -17.09 -9.10
N ARG A 464 9.03 -16.16 -10.04
CA ARG A 464 8.85 -14.73 -9.77
C ARG A 464 7.46 -14.49 -9.19
N SER A 465 7.35 -13.59 -8.22
CA SER A 465 6.05 -13.25 -7.64
C SER A 465 5.09 -12.69 -8.69
N GLU A 466 3.82 -13.04 -8.54
CA GLU A 466 2.70 -12.48 -9.26
C GLU A 466 1.80 -11.69 -8.31
N GLU A 467 1.04 -10.75 -8.86
CA GLU A 467 0.03 -9.99 -8.14
C GLU A 467 -1.34 -10.62 -8.37
N ILE A 468 -2.01 -11.01 -7.27
CA ILE A 468 -3.37 -11.53 -7.32
C ILE A 468 -4.34 -10.56 -6.65
N ILE A 469 -5.61 -10.68 -7.02
CA ILE A 469 -6.70 -9.93 -6.39
C ILE A 469 -7.25 -10.76 -5.22
N ASP A 470 -7.10 -10.22 -4.02
CA ASP A 470 -7.72 -10.73 -2.79
C ASP A 470 -9.10 -10.12 -2.60
N LYS A 471 -10.12 -10.95 -2.84
CA LYS A 471 -11.53 -10.55 -2.75
C LYS A 471 -12.04 -10.45 -1.31
N GLU A 472 -11.24 -10.90 -0.33
CA GLU A 472 -11.61 -10.85 1.09
C GLU A 472 -11.19 -9.53 1.75
N ALA A 473 -10.39 -8.70 1.05
CA ALA A 473 -9.98 -7.38 1.51
C ALA A 473 -11.16 -6.39 1.57
N PRO A 474 -11.13 -5.41 2.51
CA PRO A 474 -10.10 -5.23 3.54
C PRO A 474 -10.29 -6.16 4.76
N TYR A 475 -9.18 -6.59 5.34
CA TYR A 475 -9.10 -7.25 6.65
C TYR A 475 -7.85 -6.83 7.41
N VAL A 476 -7.82 -7.03 8.72
CA VAL A 476 -6.68 -6.69 9.58
C VAL A 476 -5.65 -7.81 9.57
N PRO A 477 -4.39 -7.58 9.10
CA PRO A 477 -3.36 -8.60 9.03
C PRO A 477 -2.92 -9.09 10.40
N SER A 478 -2.37 -10.30 10.49
CA SER A 478 -2.06 -10.97 11.75
C SER A 478 -1.15 -10.16 12.67
N PHE A 479 -0.23 -9.36 12.15
CA PHE A 479 0.70 -8.56 12.96
C PHE A 479 0.07 -7.33 13.62
N SER A 480 -0.98 -6.72 13.06
CA SER A 480 -1.46 -5.39 13.46
C SER A 480 -2.03 -5.32 14.88
N SER A 481 -1.30 -4.88 15.90
CA SER A 481 -1.71 -4.90 17.33
C SER A 481 -3.19 -4.63 17.64
N ARG A 482 -3.75 -5.38 18.61
CA ARG A 482 -5.18 -5.42 18.96
C ARG A 482 -5.46 -4.70 20.27
N GLY A 483 -6.64 -4.11 20.37
CA GLY A 483 -7.25 -3.74 21.64
C GLY A 483 -7.60 -4.94 22.51
N PRO A 484 -8.19 -4.71 23.69
CA PRO A 484 -8.45 -3.39 24.28
C PRO A 484 -7.19 -2.71 24.83
N SER A 485 -7.26 -1.41 25.09
CA SER A 485 -6.23 -0.72 25.88
C SER A 485 -6.35 -1.09 27.36
N PHE A 486 -5.22 -1.42 28.00
CA PHE A 486 -5.17 -1.63 29.46
C PHE A 486 -4.63 -0.42 30.23
N ILE A 487 -4.09 0.59 29.53
CA ILE A 487 -3.59 1.84 30.14
C ILE A 487 -4.76 2.78 30.43
N ILE A 488 -5.66 2.93 29.46
CA ILE A 488 -6.88 3.74 29.56
C ILE A 488 -8.03 2.82 29.18
N LYS A 489 -8.80 2.39 30.17
CA LYS A 489 -9.94 1.50 29.97
C LYS A 489 -11.14 2.28 29.45
N ASN A 490 -12.13 1.57 28.89
CA ASN A 490 -13.35 2.15 28.33
C ASN A 490 -13.12 3.11 27.14
N LEU A 491 -11.95 3.04 26.51
CA LEU A 491 -11.62 3.74 25.27
C LEU A 491 -11.32 2.70 24.18
N LEU A 492 -12.03 2.75 23.06
CA LEU A 492 -11.77 1.85 21.95
C LEU A 492 -10.40 2.18 21.32
N LYS A 493 -9.58 1.16 21.12
CA LYS A 493 -8.34 1.23 20.34
C LYS A 493 -8.15 -0.07 19.54
N PRO A 494 -7.58 -0.02 18.32
CA PRO A 494 -7.20 1.20 17.57
C PRO A 494 -8.41 2.06 17.17
N ASP A 495 -8.19 3.29 16.69
CA ASP A 495 -9.29 4.20 16.33
C ASP A 495 -9.87 3.88 14.96
N VAL A 496 -8.99 3.58 13.98
CA VAL A 496 -9.33 3.24 12.60
C VAL A 496 -8.28 2.29 12.03
N SER A 497 -8.59 1.69 10.87
CA SER A 497 -7.64 0.95 10.06
C SER A 497 -7.38 1.62 8.71
N ALA A 498 -6.19 1.44 8.17
CA ALA A 498 -5.81 1.93 6.84
C ALA A 498 -4.86 0.94 6.13
N PRO A 499 -4.65 1.06 4.80
CA PRO A 499 -3.75 0.17 4.07
C PRO A 499 -2.36 0.11 4.69
N GLY A 500 -1.95 -1.08 5.12
CA GLY A 500 -0.65 -1.30 5.77
C GLY A 500 0.00 -2.63 5.43
N LEU A 501 -0.58 -3.41 4.52
CA LEU A 501 -0.04 -4.68 4.04
C LEU A 501 0.46 -4.48 2.60
N GLU A 502 1.73 -4.81 2.35
CA GLU A 502 2.34 -4.84 1.02
C GLU A 502 2.25 -3.50 0.27
N ILE A 503 2.59 -2.42 0.97
CA ILE A 503 2.55 -1.05 0.45
C ILE A 503 3.85 -0.75 -0.30
N LEU A 504 3.72 -0.33 -1.55
CA LEU A 504 4.82 0.18 -2.36
C LEU A 504 4.94 1.69 -2.17
N ALA A 505 6.10 2.16 -1.70
CA ALA A 505 6.41 3.58 -1.59
C ALA A 505 7.89 3.84 -1.86
N ALA A 506 8.31 5.11 -1.86
CA ALA A 506 9.72 5.45 -2.10
C ALA A 506 10.60 4.88 -0.99
N TYR A 507 11.85 4.59 -1.32
CA TYR A 507 12.78 3.95 -0.42
C TYR A 507 14.18 4.55 -0.55
N SER A 508 14.96 4.50 0.52
CA SER A 508 16.35 4.97 0.48
C SER A 508 17.20 4.02 -0.37
N PRO A 509 17.88 4.49 -1.43
CA PRO A 509 18.80 3.67 -2.20
C PRO A 509 20.03 3.20 -1.41
N GLU A 510 20.32 3.81 -0.25
CA GLU A 510 21.38 3.36 0.66
C GLU A 510 20.93 2.22 1.60
N ALA A 511 19.61 2.06 1.76
CA ALA A 511 19.04 1.00 2.56
C ALA A 511 18.93 -0.31 1.75
N SER A 512 19.12 -1.42 2.46
CA SER A 512 18.83 -2.74 1.92
C SER A 512 17.31 -2.90 1.80
N PRO A 513 16.78 -3.40 0.67
CA PRO A 513 15.35 -3.65 0.53
C PRO A 513 14.85 -4.86 1.34
N SER A 514 15.74 -5.59 2.01
CA SER A 514 15.40 -6.68 2.94
C SER A 514 16.04 -6.48 4.32
N ASP A 515 15.55 -7.21 5.32
CA ASP A 515 16.10 -7.22 6.69
C ASP A 515 17.44 -7.96 6.83
N ASN A 516 18.14 -8.19 5.71
CA ASN A 516 19.44 -8.85 5.69
C ASN A 516 20.55 -7.84 5.37
N PRO A 517 21.51 -7.58 6.28
CA PRO A 517 22.61 -6.63 6.03
C PRO A 517 23.58 -7.09 4.91
N GLY A 518 23.53 -8.37 4.54
CA GLY A 518 24.26 -8.94 3.40
C GLY A 518 23.59 -8.70 2.05
N ASP A 519 22.36 -8.19 2.01
CA ASP A 519 21.72 -7.73 0.79
C ASP A 519 22.33 -6.39 0.38
N LYS A 520 22.84 -6.33 -0.84
CA LYS A 520 23.51 -5.13 -1.40
C LYS A 520 22.69 -4.50 -2.53
N ARG A 521 21.45 -4.96 -2.75
CA ARG A 521 20.55 -4.35 -3.71
C ARG A 521 20.23 -2.93 -3.27
N SER A 522 20.03 -2.06 -4.25
CA SER A 522 19.63 -0.67 -4.08
C SER A 522 18.38 -0.43 -4.91
N VAL A 523 17.35 0.14 -4.31
CA VAL A 523 16.06 0.37 -4.96
C VAL A 523 15.52 1.75 -4.65
N LYS A 524 14.76 2.32 -5.59
CA LYS A 524 14.07 3.61 -5.39
C LYS A 524 12.69 3.45 -4.71
N PHE A 525 12.09 2.27 -4.86
CA PHE A 525 10.80 1.92 -4.30
C PHE A 525 10.89 0.53 -3.69
N SER A 526 10.25 0.31 -2.55
CA SER A 526 10.21 -0.99 -1.88
C SER A 526 8.81 -1.30 -1.36
N VAL A 527 8.54 -2.59 -1.14
CA VAL A 527 7.28 -3.10 -0.59
C VAL A 527 7.49 -3.39 0.89
N MET A 528 6.66 -2.78 1.75
CA MET A 528 6.71 -2.98 3.20
C MET A 528 5.33 -3.22 3.78
N SER A 529 5.29 -3.91 4.92
CA SER A 529 4.07 -4.21 5.67
C SER A 529 4.27 -3.79 7.13
N GLY A 530 3.23 -3.18 7.70
CA GLY A 530 3.24 -2.72 9.09
C GLY A 530 2.14 -1.69 9.35
N THR A 531 1.78 -1.52 10.62
CA THR A 531 1.01 -0.35 11.07
C THR A 531 1.75 0.96 10.80
N SER A 532 3.08 0.88 10.66
CA SER A 532 3.93 1.96 10.14
C SER A 532 3.57 2.41 8.72
N MET A 533 3.03 1.56 7.87
CA MET A 533 2.58 1.94 6.52
C MET A 533 1.13 2.45 6.55
N ALA A 534 0.32 2.01 7.51
CA ALA A 534 -1.05 2.49 7.70
C ALA A 534 -1.12 3.90 8.33
N CYS A 535 -0.26 4.18 9.31
CA CYS A 535 -0.12 5.49 9.96
C CYS A 535 0.00 6.67 8.96
N PRO A 536 0.93 6.67 7.99
CA PRO A 536 1.07 7.75 7.02
C PRO A 536 -0.10 7.84 6.04
N HIS A 537 -0.86 6.76 5.80
CA HIS A 537 -2.12 6.88 5.06
C HIS A 537 -3.10 7.77 5.84
N VAL A 538 -3.31 7.52 7.13
CA VAL A 538 -4.20 8.35 7.94
C VAL A 538 -3.66 9.77 8.13
N ALA A 539 -2.34 9.96 8.22
CA ALA A 539 -1.75 11.29 8.24
C ALA A 539 -1.99 12.07 6.93
N GLY A 540 -1.88 11.40 5.78
CA GLY A 540 -2.25 11.95 4.49
C GLY A 540 -3.74 12.31 4.40
N VAL A 541 -4.63 11.49 4.94
CA VAL A 541 -6.07 11.80 5.04
C VAL A 541 -6.32 12.98 5.97
N ALA A 542 -5.66 13.06 7.13
CA ALA A 542 -5.79 14.19 8.05
C ALA A 542 -5.36 15.50 7.38
N ALA A 543 -4.26 15.49 6.63
CA ALA A 543 -3.83 16.65 5.85
C ALA A 543 -4.81 17.00 4.73
N TYR A 544 -5.35 15.98 4.04
CA TYR A 544 -6.39 16.15 3.02
C TYR A 544 -7.65 16.78 3.62
N VAL A 545 -8.20 16.26 4.73
CA VAL A 545 -9.37 16.84 5.43
C VAL A 545 -9.08 18.28 5.88
N LYS A 546 -7.90 18.54 6.46
CA LYS A 546 -7.50 19.88 6.89
C LYS A 546 -7.40 20.88 5.74
N SER A 547 -7.12 20.43 4.51
CA SER A 547 -7.16 21.31 3.34
C SER A 547 -8.57 21.82 3.01
N PHE A 548 -9.62 21.05 3.34
CA PHE A 548 -11.02 21.45 3.20
C PHE A 548 -11.50 22.27 4.40
N HIS A 549 -10.99 21.92 5.60
CA HIS A 549 -11.34 22.55 6.87
C HIS A 549 -10.10 23.04 7.64
N PRO A 550 -9.48 24.15 7.23
CA PRO A 550 -8.21 24.61 7.81
C PRO A 550 -8.29 25.01 9.29
N ASP A 551 -9.50 25.33 9.76
CA ASP A 551 -9.84 25.80 11.12
C ASP A 551 -10.27 24.67 12.07
N TRP A 552 -10.43 23.44 11.57
CA TRP A 552 -10.84 22.32 12.41
C TRP A 552 -9.77 21.92 13.42
N SER A 553 -10.25 21.57 14.61
CA SER A 553 -9.43 21.04 15.69
C SER A 553 -8.89 19.63 15.34
N PRO A 554 -7.89 19.13 16.10
CA PRO A 554 -7.46 17.76 16.00
C PRO A 554 -8.57 16.73 16.26
N SER A 555 -9.47 17.00 17.19
CA SER A 555 -10.62 16.15 17.54
C SER A 555 -11.68 16.13 16.44
N ALA A 556 -11.97 17.27 15.80
CA ALA A 556 -12.90 17.32 14.67
C ALA A 556 -12.37 16.51 13.47
N ILE A 557 -11.09 16.68 13.11
CA ILE A 557 -10.45 15.90 12.03
C ILE A 557 -10.47 14.41 12.37
N LYS A 558 -10.10 14.05 13.61
CA LYS A 558 -10.17 12.67 14.10
C LYS A 558 -11.59 12.10 14.01
N SER A 559 -12.57 12.85 14.50
CA SER A 559 -13.98 12.46 14.44
C SER A 559 -14.42 12.22 13.02
N ALA A 560 -14.12 13.13 12.09
CA ALA A 560 -14.51 12.99 10.69
C ALA A 560 -13.94 11.71 10.05
N ILE A 561 -12.67 11.39 10.34
CA ILE A 561 -12.03 10.15 9.85
C ILE A 561 -12.70 8.91 10.46
N MET A 562 -13.03 8.94 11.75
CA MET A 562 -13.64 7.81 12.45
C MET A 562 -15.10 7.58 12.05
N THR A 563 -15.94 8.61 12.06
CA THR A 563 -17.39 8.49 11.83
C THR A 563 -17.75 8.20 10.37
N THR A 564 -16.82 8.46 9.44
CA THR A 564 -17.01 8.17 8.02
C THR A 564 -16.29 6.91 7.55
N ALA A 565 -15.57 6.22 8.45
CA ALA A 565 -14.90 4.97 8.14
C ALA A 565 -15.91 3.90 7.67
N THR A 566 -15.49 3.06 6.74
CA THR A 566 -16.29 1.96 6.20
C THR A 566 -16.22 0.76 7.15
N PRO A 567 -17.35 0.25 7.67
CA PRO A 567 -17.34 -0.92 8.55
C PRO A 567 -16.72 -2.16 7.89
N MET A 568 -15.91 -2.90 8.64
CA MET A 568 -15.23 -4.12 8.14
C MET A 568 -16.02 -5.38 8.54
N MET A 569 -17.04 -5.70 7.75
CA MET A 569 -18.05 -6.73 8.10
C MET A 569 -17.58 -8.19 7.95
N ASN A 570 -16.37 -8.44 7.44
CA ASN A 570 -15.84 -9.81 7.32
C ASN A 570 -15.37 -10.33 8.68
N VAL A 571 -16.31 -10.80 9.50
CA VAL A 571 -16.04 -11.32 10.87
C VAL A 571 -15.11 -12.53 10.85
N MET A 572 -15.15 -13.35 9.79
CA MET A 572 -14.24 -14.50 9.65
C MET A 572 -12.77 -14.08 9.55
N LYS A 573 -12.51 -12.92 8.93
CA LYS A 573 -11.15 -12.34 8.82
C LYS A 573 -10.82 -11.36 9.94
N ASN A 574 -11.82 -10.86 10.65
CA ASN A 574 -11.67 -9.90 11.75
C ASN A 574 -12.43 -10.39 12.99
N PRO A 575 -12.01 -11.51 13.60
CA PRO A 575 -12.74 -12.09 14.74
C PRO A 575 -12.73 -11.18 15.98
N ASP A 576 -11.73 -10.29 16.11
CA ASP A 576 -11.62 -9.32 17.21
C ASP A 576 -12.43 -8.02 16.97
N LEU A 577 -13.14 -7.92 15.84
CA LEU A 577 -14.05 -6.82 15.52
C LEU A 577 -13.41 -5.42 15.71
N GLU A 578 -14.07 -4.53 16.46
CA GLU A 578 -13.62 -3.17 16.71
C GLU A 578 -12.26 -3.10 17.44
N PHE A 579 -11.86 -4.15 18.18
CA PHE A 579 -10.52 -4.20 18.77
C PHE A 579 -9.41 -4.50 17.73
N ALA A 580 -9.77 -4.90 16.52
CA ALA A 580 -8.84 -5.01 15.39
C ALA A 580 -8.83 -3.76 14.51
N TYR A 581 -10.00 -3.23 14.13
CA TYR A 581 -10.12 -2.18 13.10
C TYR A 581 -10.66 -0.82 13.59
N GLY A 582 -11.02 -0.68 14.87
CA GLY A 582 -11.62 0.55 15.40
C GLY A 582 -12.98 0.84 14.77
N SER A 583 -13.17 2.07 14.29
CA SER A 583 -14.39 2.47 13.57
C SER A 583 -14.51 1.86 12.16
N GLY A 584 -13.43 1.27 11.62
CA GLY A 584 -13.44 0.62 10.31
C GLY A 584 -12.27 1.01 9.41
N HIS A 585 -12.42 0.80 8.11
CA HIS A 585 -11.43 1.17 7.09
C HIS A 585 -11.63 2.62 6.64
N ILE A 586 -10.57 3.41 6.57
CA ILE A 586 -10.67 4.84 6.21
C ILE A 586 -11.43 5.08 4.89
N ASN A 587 -12.20 6.17 4.86
CA ASN A 587 -12.87 6.67 3.66
C ASN A 587 -12.53 8.17 3.50
N PRO A 588 -11.42 8.50 2.81
CA PRO A 588 -10.90 9.86 2.76
C PRO A 588 -11.89 10.88 2.17
N THR A 589 -12.61 10.48 1.12
CA THR A 589 -13.52 11.38 0.40
C THR A 589 -14.70 11.78 1.29
N ASN A 590 -15.31 10.82 2.00
CA ASN A 590 -16.40 11.13 2.93
C ASN A 590 -15.93 11.90 4.16
N ALA A 591 -14.69 11.70 4.62
CA ALA A 591 -14.14 12.42 5.77
C ALA A 591 -14.04 13.95 5.57
N THR A 592 -14.12 14.44 4.32
CA THR A 592 -14.19 15.88 4.04
C THR A 592 -15.56 16.50 4.28
N ASP A 593 -16.61 15.70 4.43
CA ASP A 593 -17.96 16.17 4.75
C ASP A 593 -18.70 15.13 5.61
N PRO A 594 -18.32 15.00 6.89
CA PRO A 594 -18.90 14.02 7.81
C PRO A 594 -20.31 14.42 8.28
N GLY A 595 -20.78 15.63 7.95
CA GLY A 595 -21.99 16.25 8.50
C GLY A 595 -21.83 16.69 9.96
N LEU A 596 -21.50 15.77 10.86
CA LEU A 596 -21.31 16.02 12.30
C LEU A 596 -19.94 15.55 12.78
N VAL A 597 -19.41 16.22 13.79
CA VAL A 597 -18.16 15.86 14.46
C VAL A 597 -18.33 15.85 15.98
N TYR A 598 -17.63 14.94 16.64
CA TYR A 598 -17.48 14.87 18.10
C TYR A 598 -16.29 15.75 18.49
N GLU A 599 -16.58 16.98 18.88
CA GLU A 599 -15.57 17.97 19.25
C GLU A 599 -15.14 17.80 20.71
N LEU A 600 -13.84 17.96 20.97
CA LEU A 600 -13.24 17.90 22.31
C LEU A 600 -12.33 19.09 22.52
N GLU A 601 -12.44 19.71 23.68
CA GLU A 601 -11.54 20.78 24.10
C GLU A 601 -10.48 20.27 25.07
N LEU A 602 -9.43 21.07 25.27
CA LEU A 602 -8.41 20.79 26.28
C LEU A 602 -9.03 20.52 27.67
N GLN A 603 -10.11 21.22 28.02
CA GLN A 603 -10.76 21.06 29.30
C GLN A 603 -11.37 19.66 29.48
N ASP A 604 -11.88 19.04 28.41
CA ASP A 604 -12.47 17.70 28.48
C ASP A 604 -11.41 16.64 28.78
N TYR A 605 -10.25 16.74 28.14
CA TYR A 605 -9.11 15.87 28.44
C TYR A 605 -8.61 16.06 29.88
N LEU A 606 -8.61 17.29 30.40
CA LEU A 606 -8.20 17.55 31.79
C LEU A 606 -9.22 17.00 32.80
N LYS A 607 -10.53 17.13 32.53
CA LYS A 607 -11.60 16.50 33.33
C LYS A 607 -11.47 14.98 33.33
N MET A 608 -11.12 14.39 32.19
CA MET A 608 -10.85 12.96 32.07
C MET A 608 -9.62 12.53 32.88
N LEU A 609 -8.51 13.26 32.78
CA LEU A 609 -7.32 12.96 33.59
C LEU A 609 -7.60 13.12 35.10
N CYS A 610 -8.43 14.09 35.50
CA CYS A 610 -8.90 14.20 36.88
C CYS A 610 -9.73 12.98 37.33
N ALA A 611 -10.56 12.39 36.45
CA ALA A 611 -11.32 11.17 36.74
C ALA A 611 -10.41 9.95 36.87
N GLU A 612 -9.36 9.86 36.04
CA GLU A 612 -8.32 8.82 36.09
C GLU A 612 -7.37 8.96 37.31
N GLY A 613 -7.57 9.96 38.18
CA GLY A 613 -6.87 10.10 39.46
C GLY A 613 -5.56 10.88 39.42
N PHE A 614 -5.32 11.68 38.37
CA PHE A 614 -4.11 12.50 38.27
C PHE A 614 -4.11 13.65 39.29
N ASP A 615 -2.93 13.97 39.82
CA ASP A 615 -2.74 15.07 40.78
C ASP A 615 -3.06 16.44 40.13
N PRO A 616 -3.92 17.29 40.73
CA PRO A 616 -4.27 18.59 40.15
C PRO A 616 -3.08 19.55 40.02
N GLY A 617 -2.10 19.48 40.94
CA GLY A 617 -0.88 20.28 40.88
C GLY A 617 0.01 19.88 39.70
N LEU A 618 0.09 18.58 39.41
CA LEU A 618 0.74 18.05 38.21
C LEU A 618 0.02 18.47 36.93
N LEU A 619 -1.31 18.32 36.87
CA LEU A 619 -2.10 18.76 35.71
C LEU A 619 -2.00 20.27 35.47
N THR A 620 -1.87 21.06 36.55
CA THR A 620 -1.63 22.49 36.47
C THR A 620 -0.29 22.79 35.79
N LYS A 621 0.76 22.03 36.12
CA LYS A 621 2.08 22.17 35.48
C LYS A 621 2.05 21.74 34.01
N ILE A 622 1.40 20.62 33.69
CA ILE A 622 1.32 20.08 32.32
C ILE A 622 0.51 21.01 31.41
N SER A 623 -0.64 21.50 31.87
CA SER A 623 -1.54 22.33 31.06
C SER A 623 -1.17 23.82 31.05
N GLY A 624 -0.42 24.28 32.05
CA GLY A 624 -0.20 25.71 32.29
C GLY A 624 -1.45 26.46 32.76
N ARG A 625 -2.53 25.76 33.14
CA ARG A 625 -3.79 26.32 33.64
C ARG A 625 -4.01 25.89 35.09
N ASN A 626 -4.67 26.69 35.90
CA ASN A 626 -4.98 26.30 37.29
C ASN A 626 -6.05 25.19 37.30
N ILE A 627 -5.68 23.99 37.71
CA ILE A 627 -6.56 22.81 37.76
C ILE A 627 -6.81 22.39 39.21
N THR A 628 -8.08 22.33 39.59
CA THR A 628 -8.53 21.90 40.94
C THR A 628 -9.24 20.55 40.92
N CYS A 629 -9.54 19.99 39.73
CA CYS A 629 -10.31 18.77 39.54
C CYS A 629 -11.70 18.76 40.22
N SER A 630 -12.36 19.92 40.28
CA SER A 630 -13.75 20.06 40.76
C SER A 630 -14.76 19.38 39.82
N GLU A 631 -14.47 19.37 38.52
CA GLU A 631 -15.25 18.67 37.49
C GLU A 631 -14.44 17.46 36.99
N ARG A 632 -15.14 16.36 36.71
CA ARG A 632 -14.56 15.09 36.26
C ARG A 632 -15.47 14.45 35.23
N THR A 633 -14.87 13.87 34.20
CA THR A 633 -15.59 13.14 33.14
C THR A 633 -14.97 11.77 33.03
N GLU A 634 -15.74 10.69 33.24
CA GLU A 634 -15.19 9.34 33.07
C GLU A 634 -14.81 9.10 31.60
N VAL A 635 -13.82 8.23 31.35
CA VAL A 635 -13.37 7.95 29.97
C VAL A 635 -14.51 7.50 29.06
N LYS A 636 -15.46 6.70 29.57
CA LYS A 636 -16.63 6.24 28.81
C LYS A 636 -17.59 7.37 28.40
N ASP A 637 -17.52 8.51 29.10
CA ASP A 637 -18.38 9.68 28.90
C ASP A 637 -17.61 10.82 28.21
N LEU A 638 -16.37 10.57 27.78
CA LEU A 638 -15.65 11.50 26.90
C LEU A 638 -16.43 11.61 25.59
N ASN A 639 -16.55 12.82 25.02
CA ASN A 639 -17.19 13.07 23.72
C ASN A 639 -16.38 12.49 22.55
N TYR A 640 -16.22 11.17 22.55
CA TYR A 640 -15.36 10.41 21.67
C TYR A 640 -16.23 9.67 20.63
N PRO A 641 -15.78 9.48 19.38
CA PRO A 641 -16.64 8.91 18.31
C PRO A 641 -17.05 7.43 18.50
N THR A 642 -16.68 6.79 19.60
CA THR A 642 -16.91 5.37 19.88
C THR A 642 -17.25 5.18 21.33
N MET A 643 -18.07 4.17 21.62
CA MET A 643 -18.50 3.83 22.98
C MET A 643 -17.95 2.46 23.36
N THR A 644 -17.29 2.36 24.52
CA THR A 644 -16.71 1.08 24.99
C THR A 644 -16.81 1.00 26.50
N THR A 645 -17.13 -0.18 27.02
CA THR A 645 -17.18 -0.44 28.46
C THR A 645 -16.72 -1.86 28.77
N PHE A 646 -16.00 -2.03 29.88
CA PHE A 646 -15.65 -3.36 30.39
C PHE A 646 -16.79 -3.94 31.23
N THR A 647 -17.14 -5.20 30.98
CA THR A 647 -18.12 -5.96 31.77
C THR A 647 -17.56 -7.30 32.21
N THR A 648 -18.17 -7.89 33.24
CA THR A 648 -17.82 -9.26 33.65
C THR A 648 -18.58 -10.24 32.77
N ALA A 649 -17.87 -11.18 32.17
CA ALA A 649 -18.48 -12.23 31.37
C ALA A 649 -19.58 -12.97 32.17
N LEU A 650 -20.69 -13.26 31.50
CA LEU A 650 -21.84 -14.01 32.06
C LEU A 650 -22.53 -13.35 33.26
N LYS A 651 -22.32 -12.05 33.51
CA LYS A 651 -23.07 -11.28 34.53
C LYS A 651 -23.99 -10.26 33.87
N PRO A 652 -25.23 -10.08 34.36
CA PRO A 652 -26.08 -8.96 33.94
C PRO A 652 -25.38 -7.62 34.22
N PHE A 653 -25.53 -6.68 33.30
CA PHE A 653 -24.96 -5.34 33.41
C PHE A 653 -25.97 -4.29 32.93
N ASN A 654 -25.84 -3.07 33.45
CA ASN A 654 -26.55 -1.89 32.98
C ASN A 654 -25.56 -0.72 33.02
N PHE A 655 -25.40 -0.02 31.89
CA PHE A 655 -24.49 1.11 31.76
C PHE A 655 -25.24 2.31 31.19
N VAL A 656 -24.91 3.48 31.72
CA VAL A 656 -25.38 4.77 31.19
C VAL A 656 -24.14 5.50 30.68
N PHE A 657 -24.21 5.93 29.43
CA PHE A 657 -23.22 6.83 28.82
C PHE A 657 -23.75 8.26 28.93
N GLY A 658 -23.01 9.10 29.64
CA GLY A 658 -23.27 10.53 29.72
C GLY A 658 -22.77 11.18 28.45
N LEU A 659 -23.66 11.56 27.54
CA LEU A 659 -23.33 12.45 26.44
C LEU A 659 -23.17 13.85 27.04
N VAL A 660 -21.95 14.40 26.99
CA VAL A 660 -21.62 15.76 27.47
C VAL A 660 -21.95 16.79 26.40
#